data_AF-A0A6J8B609-F1
#
_entry.id   AF-A0A6J8B609-F1
#
_cell.length_a   1.000
_cell.length_b   1.000
_cell.length_c   1.000
_cell.angle_alpha   90.00
_cell.angle_beta   90.00
_cell.angle_gamma   90.00
#
_symmetry.space_group_name_H-M   'P 1'
#
loop_
_entity.id
_entity.type
_entity.pdbx_description
1 polymer ?
#
loop_
_entity_poly.entity_id
_entity_poly.type
_entity_poly.pdbx_seq_one_letter_code
_entity_poly.pdbx_strand_id
1 'polypeptide(L)'
;MIRQFQEENKKIVRTELKNSTTHVSIILKENNTTIMEEKHRKILQESFAFLIKNLPNVATICDKLYQDGILTSGLNDTIQHKKPAPTAQIRELLSILPRRGRDAYGSFIKALVESENTHASDFLQEKDGSKFKELNPQNSGLSSNKNSEKPKDCSGDIQESIQQYSGKTEANKKLASPNIQDWPDLNKKMAFVKKDDIIKCIEKSFTEIYESRKGKVYDMTGKKKGKMIIISNVQCPHSTEAKSTVDSHSKGTESIKKCGKLVDFDQTAILQLFKELKYESKAADLKKSVSGEIMKTFLADQLCKGDNSAFDSLVIVIFSGGLKYRPGHIYDKNGIEVKREGIIDMIRKSIAFKDKPKIVIIRTYNFEGETETMDVLDAEKHDILLHTKEPNTDDLFMVSSQPRTKKGPWIIGDEINGSYFIQAFIHIFKHMAHDKSFMEMMKEIDNCLTSALVPDKGKQDVANVIILEHSEEKDLFFFPGLTGIVTGWPDLKSGGKTVQKKNIKQCSGDFYDKITKETTTYSMTGVKRGQFILISNTQCKPQSSKTISKEEEDKEKRYSDFDKSSINQLFKYMGYDTDGTQVDKTNEEMKEFLKRKFSEIDNNTSPMYDSLVILFLSGKYESSTTEIYDRDGENVPKKDILEIIKSCKHFKGKPKVVIIQTYSVKGGSFVIIQLKRIQYKYNIFFQ
;
A
#
# COMPACT_ATOMS: atom_id res chain seq x y z
N MET A 1 57.83 5.21 -17.25
CA MET A 1 56.52 5.87 -17.47
C MET A 1 55.34 4.94 -17.20
N ILE A 2 54.64 4.35 -18.18
CA ILE A 2 53.28 3.78 -17.96
C ILE A 2 53.17 2.83 -16.74
N ARG A 3 54.11 1.89 -16.55
CA ARG A 3 54.12 1.00 -15.36
C ARG A 3 54.33 1.71 -14.02
N GLN A 4 55.13 2.80 -13.99
CA GLN A 4 55.28 3.64 -12.78
C GLN A 4 53.99 4.37 -12.46
N PHE A 5 53.34 4.96 -13.47
CA PHE A 5 52.07 5.67 -13.29
C PHE A 5 50.97 4.73 -12.74
N GLN A 6 50.95 3.45 -13.16
CA GLN A 6 50.05 2.45 -12.60
C GLN A 6 50.40 2.00 -11.17
N GLU A 7 51.68 1.97 -10.80
CA GLU A 7 52.14 1.73 -9.42
C GLU A 7 51.77 2.90 -8.48
N GLU A 8 51.97 4.14 -8.93
CA GLU A 8 51.68 5.35 -8.17
C GLU A 8 50.17 5.50 -7.91
N ASN A 9 49.33 5.31 -8.93
CA ASN A 9 47.88 5.29 -8.76
C ASN A 9 47.43 4.14 -7.82
N LYS A 10 48.07 2.97 -7.86
CA LYS A 10 47.80 1.89 -6.88
C LYS A 10 48.24 2.24 -5.46
N LYS A 11 49.29 3.04 -5.26
CA LYS A 11 49.68 3.55 -3.94
C LYS A 11 48.71 4.59 -3.42
N ILE A 12 48.26 5.53 -4.25
CA ILE A 12 47.26 6.56 -3.90
C ILE A 12 45.96 5.90 -3.42
N VAL A 13 45.35 5.05 -4.25
CA VAL A 13 44.08 4.37 -3.92
C VAL A 13 44.19 3.49 -2.67
N ARG A 14 45.33 2.82 -2.44
CA ARG A 14 45.59 2.04 -1.20
C ARG A 14 45.75 2.92 0.04
N THR A 15 46.21 4.15 -0.12
CA THR A 15 46.38 5.11 0.98
C THR A 15 45.04 5.75 1.33
N GLU A 16 44.23 6.10 0.33
CA GLU A 16 42.85 6.58 0.51
C GLU A 16 41.96 5.51 1.16
N LEU A 17 42.03 4.23 0.73
CA LEU A 17 41.29 3.15 1.38
C LEU A 17 41.70 2.95 2.85
N LYS A 18 43.00 3.04 3.17
CA LYS A 18 43.48 2.97 4.55
C LYS A 18 42.98 4.15 5.38
N ASN A 19 43.10 5.37 4.89
CA ASN A 19 42.66 6.57 5.60
C ASN A 19 41.14 6.57 5.83
N SER A 20 40.35 6.16 4.82
CA SER A 20 38.90 6.00 4.93
C SER A 20 38.52 4.91 5.95
N THR A 21 39.20 3.76 5.92
CA THR A 21 38.96 2.67 6.89
C THR A 21 39.34 3.09 8.31
N THR A 22 40.42 3.86 8.50
CA THR A 22 40.79 4.43 9.79
C THR A 22 39.72 5.41 10.28
N HIS A 23 39.26 6.33 9.44
CA HIS A 23 38.17 7.26 9.78
C HIS A 23 36.88 6.53 10.17
N VAL A 24 36.48 5.51 9.41
CA VAL A 24 35.30 4.68 9.71
C VAL A 24 35.49 3.92 11.03
N SER A 25 36.68 3.41 11.33
CA SER A 25 36.93 2.70 12.60
C SER A 25 37.04 3.63 13.83
N ILE A 26 37.35 4.91 13.65
CA ILE A 26 37.23 5.95 14.69
C ILE A 26 35.74 6.28 14.91
N ILE A 27 35.00 6.59 13.83
CA ILE A 27 33.57 6.88 13.89
C ILE A 27 32.76 5.72 14.50
N LEU A 28 33.13 4.46 14.22
CA LEU A 28 32.50 3.28 14.82
C LEU A 28 32.88 3.05 16.30
N LYS A 29 34.02 3.57 16.77
CA LYS A 29 34.37 3.55 18.20
C LYS A 29 33.64 4.63 18.98
N GLU A 30 33.47 5.82 18.41
CA GLU A 30 32.75 6.93 19.04
C GLU A 30 31.23 6.69 19.13
N ASN A 31 30.64 5.97 18.16
CA ASN A 31 29.19 5.70 18.17
C ASN A 31 28.75 4.59 19.15
N ASN A 32 29.67 3.78 19.69
CA ASN A 32 29.33 2.64 20.57
C ASN A 32 29.24 2.99 22.08
N THR A 33 29.30 4.27 22.45
CA THR A 33 29.22 4.72 23.86
C THR A 33 27.90 5.43 24.21
N THR A 34 27.09 5.81 23.21
CA THR A 34 26.04 6.84 23.34
C THR A 34 24.67 6.35 23.81
N ILE A 35 24.44 5.03 23.86
CA ILE A 35 23.10 4.46 24.07
C ILE A 35 23.08 3.47 25.24
N MET A 36 22.02 3.54 26.06
CA MET A 36 21.77 2.63 27.17
C MET A 36 21.58 1.19 26.66
N GLU A 37 21.95 0.17 27.45
CA GLU A 37 21.75 -1.24 27.08
C GLU A 37 20.26 -1.59 26.88
N GLU A 38 19.95 -2.47 25.92
CA GLU A 38 18.57 -2.79 25.56
C GLU A 38 17.76 -3.40 26.72
N LYS A 39 18.41 -4.17 27.61
CA LYS A 39 17.78 -4.72 28.83
C LYS A 39 17.25 -3.59 29.72
N HIS A 40 18.10 -2.61 30.03
CA HIS A 40 17.76 -1.44 30.84
C HIS A 40 16.67 -0.58 30.17
N ARG A 41 16.74 -0.36 28.84
CA ARG A 41 15.68 0.36 28.12
C ARG A 41 14.33 -0.33 28.22
N LYS A 42 14.30 -1.66 28.05
CA LYS A 42 13.08 -2.46 28.16
C LYS A 42 12.50 -2.40 29.57
N ILE A 43 13.34 -2.54 30.60
CA ILE A 43 12.93 -2.40 32.01
C ILE A 43 12.32 -1.02 32.30
N LEU A 44 12.92 0.07 31.79
CA LEU A 44 12.34 1.42 31.93
C LEU A 44 11.01 1.59 31.17
N GLN A 45 10.87 1.00 29.97
CA GLN A 45 9.62 1.04 29.20
C GLN A 45 8.48 0.27 29.89
N GLU A 46 8.75 -0.95 30.35
CA GLU A 46 7.78 -1.79 31.07
C GLU A 46 7.46 -1.27 32.48
N SER A 47 8.30 -0.37 33.02
CA SER A 47 8.11 0.27 34.33
C SER A 47 7.61 1.72 34.23
N PHE A 48 7.47 2.27 33.02
CA PHE A 48 7.13 3.67 32.76
C PHE A 48 5.84 4.12 33.47
N ALA A 49 4.80 3.26 33.46
CA ALA A 49 3.53 3.53 34.13
C ALA A 49 3.61 3.47 35.67
N PHE A 50 4.56 2.69 36.22
CA PHE A 50 4.84 2.62 37.65
C PHE A 50 5.64 3.85 38.09
N LEU A 51 6.74 4.17 37.39
CA LEU A 51 7.60 5.32 37.72
C LEU A 51 6.84 6.65 37.65
N ILE A 52 5.93 6.82 36.68
CA ILE A 52 5.07 8.02 36.59
C ILE A 52 4.12 8.19 37.79
N LYS A 53 3.74 7.10 38.47
CA LYS A 53 2.88 7.16 39.67
C LYS A 53 3.67 7.28 40.98
N ASN A 54 4.93 6.86 40.99
CA ASN A 54 5.70 6.62 42.22
C ASN A 54 6.96 7.49 42.37
N LEU A 55 7.18 8.49 41.51
CA LEU A 55 8.28 9.47 41.62
C LEU A 55 7.73 10.89 41.87
N PRO A 56 7.46 11.28 43.12
CA PRO A 56 6.86 12.59 43.44
C PRO A 56 7.82 13.77 43.25
N ASN A 57 9.13 13.57 43.48
CA ASN A 57 10.14 14.63 43.41
C ASN A 57 11.16 14.35 42.29
N VAL A 58 10.93 14.97 41.12
CA VAL A 58 11.79 14.81 39.94
C VAL A 58 13.02 15.72 39.98
N ALA A 59 12.94 16.87 40.64
CA ALA A 59 14.01 17.87 40.63
C ALA A 59 15.31 17.29 41.23
N THR A 60 15.24 16.73 42.44
CA THR A 60 16.41 16.13 43.13
C THR A 60 17.04 14.99 42.32
N ILE A 61 16.23 14.18 41.63
CA ILE A 61 16.72 13.11 40.74
C ILE A 61 17.46 13.71 39.53
N CYS A 62 16.92 14.74 38.89
CA CYS A 62 17.54 15.40 37.74
C CYS A 62 18.80 16.18 38.11
N ASP A 63 18.83 16.84 39.27
CA ASP A 63 20.02 17.52 39.77
C ASP A 63 21.14 16.53 40.08
N LYS A 64 20.82 15.34 40.62
CA LYS A 64 21.81 14.27 40.80
C LYS A 64 22.32 13.72 39.46
N LEU A 65 21.43 13.50 38.49
CA LEU A 65 21.82 13.08 37.14
C LEU A 65 22.61 14.15 36.38
N TYR A 66 22.46 15.43 36.72
CA TYR A 66 23.30 16.51 36.23
C TYR A 66 24.70 16.49 36.87
N GLN A 67 24.80 16.27 38.19
CA GLN A 67 26.08 16.08 38.89
C GLN A 67 26.86 14.85 38.39
N ASP A 68 26.19 13.72 38.17
CA ASP A 68 26.77 12.50 37.60
C ASP A 68 27.05 12.63 36.06
N GLY A 69 26.87 13.81 35.46
CA GLY A 69 27.17 14.10 34.05
C GLY A 69 26.20 13.50 33.02
N ILE A 70 25.19 12.76 33.48
CA ILE A 70 24.19 12.10 32.63
C ILE A 70 23.28 13.13 31.95
N LEU A 71 22.89 14.21 32.64
CA LEU A 71 22.16 15.34 32.03
C LEU A 71 23.11 16.52 31.74
N THR A 72 22.75 17.35 30.78
CA THR A 72 23.35 18.69 30.60
C THR A 72 22.42 19.75 31.19
N SER A 73 22.90 20.97 31.47
CA SER A 73 22.08 22.04 32.06
C SER A 73 20.77 22.22 31.29
N GLY A 74 20.85 22.50 29.99
CA GLY A 74 19.65 22.69 29.16
C GLY A 74 18.70 21.49 29.10
N LEU A 75 19.15 20.26 29.40
CA LEU A 75 18.26 19.10 29.56
C LEU A 75 17.63 19.06 30.96
N ASN A 76 18.37 19.38 32.02
CA ASN A 76 17.81 19.56 33.37
C ASN A 76 16.75 20.68 33.35
N ASP A 77 17.10 21.84 32.81
CA ASP A 77 16.21 22.99 32.60
C ASP A 77 14.94 22.60 31.82
N THR A 78 15.10 21.87 30.70
CA THR A 78 13.98 21.38 29.88
C THR A 78 13.07 20.42 30.65
N ILE A 79 13.63 19.54 31.49
CA ILE A 79 12.83 18.62 32.31
C ILE A 79 12.11 19.38 33.42
N GLN A 80 12.82 20.21 34.20
CA GLN A 80 12.23 20.91 35.36
C GLN A 80 11.12 21.89 34.96
N HIS A 81 11.21 22.55 33.80
CA HIS A 81 10.18 23.49 33.35
C HIS A 81 8.93 22.83 32.72
N LYS A 82 8.88 21.50 32.56
CA LYS A 82 7.72 20.80 31.96
C LYS A 82 6.52 20.77 32.91
N LYS A 83 5.40 21.30 32.44
CA LYS A 83 4.11 21.31 33.16
C LYS A 83 3.08 20.38 32.46
N PRO A 84 2.17 19.73 33.20
CA PRO A 84 2.05 19.74 34.67
C PRO A 84 3.13 18.88 35.35
N ALA A 85 3.74 19.43 36.39
CA ALA A 85 4.66 18.72 37.28
C ALA A 85 3.88 17.86 38.30
N PRO A 86 4.43 16.73 38.79
CA PRO A 86 5.68 16.10 38.35
C PRO A 86 5.51 15.30 37.04
N THR A 87 4.29 14.87 36.70
CA THR A 87 3.97 13.92 35.62
C THR A 87 4.63 14.19 34.26
N ALA A 88 4.68 15.45 33.82
CA ALA A 88 5.32 15.84 32.56
C ALA A 88 6.85 15.79 32.64
N GLN A 89 7.43 16.12 33.80
CA GLN A 89 8.86 16.08 34.07
C GLN A 89 9.36 14.61 34.07
N ILE A 90 8.64 13.70 34.75
CA ILE A 90 8.96 12.25 34.75
C ILE A 90 8.98 11.70 33.31
N ARG A 91 7.98 12.05 32.50
CA ARG A 91 7.88 11.61 31.10
C ARG A 91 9.05 12.12 30.26
N GLU A 92 9.46 13.38 30.44
CA GLU A 92 10.58 13.95 29.72
C GLU A 92 11.88 13.24 30.11
N LEU A 93 12.15 13.10 31.42
CA LEU A 93 13.31 12.41 31.97
C LEU A 93 13.44 10.97 31.44
N LEU A 94 12.37 10.17 31.52
CA LEU A 94 12.35 8.78 31.06
C LEU A 94 12.44 8.65 29.53
N SER A 95 12.12 9.70 28.77
CA SER A 95 12.33 9.75 27.31
C SER A 95 13.78 10.09 26.93
N ILE A 96 14.49 10.82 27.80
CA ILE A 96 15.86 11.27 27.59
C ILE A 96 16.85 10.19 28.02
N LEU A 97 16.69 9.62 29.23
CA LEU A 97 17.62 8.67 29.86
C LEU A 97 18.14 7.55 28.93
N PRO A 98 17.31 6.86 28.12
CA PRO A 98 17.79 5.81 27.21
C PRO A 98 18.87 6.23 26.20
N ARG A 99 19.04 7.53 25.97
CA ARG A 99 19.95 8.15 24.98
C ARG A 99 21.19 8.80 25.62
N ARG A 100 21.51 8.49 26.88
CA ARG A 100 22.55 9.17 27.67
C ARG A 100 23.73 8.27 28.02
N GLY A 101 24.05 7.32 27.14
CA GLY A 101 25.12 6.34 27.35
C GLY A 101 24.71 5.13 28.19
N ARG A 102 25.68 4.23 28.43
CA ARG A 102 25.46 2.96 29.14
C ARG A 102 25.21 3.16 30.63
N ASP A 103 25.97 4.09 31.23
CA ASP A 103 26.03 4.32 32.67
C ASP A 103 24.79 5.06 33.21
N ALA A 104 23.99 5.66 32.32
CA ALA A 104 22.76 6.39 32.64
C ALA A 104 21.71 5.56 33.41
N TYR A 105 21.69 4.24 33.25
CA TYR A 105 20.80 3.38 34.06
C TYR A 105 21.33 3.26 35.50
N GLY A 106 22.61 2.95 35.69
CA GLY A 106 23.23 2.83 37.01
C GLY A 106 23.17 4.14 37.80
N SER A 107 23.47 5.27 37.15
CA SER A 107 23.33 6.60 37.76
C SER A 107 21.88 6.97 38.08
N PHE A 108 20.89 6.50 37.30
CA PHE A 108 19.47 6.70 37.62
C PHE A 108 19.04 5.85 38.83
N ILE A 109 19.42 4.58 38.91
CA ILE A 109 19.19 3.72 40.08
C ILE A 109 19.82 4.32 41.33
N LYS A 110 21.08 4.77 41.25
CA LYS A 110 21.77 5.50 42.32
C LYS A 110 21.05 6.80 42.71
N ALA A 111 20.62 7.61 41.75
CA ALA A 111 19.87 8.84 42.00
C ALA A 111 18.49 8.59 42.65
N LEU A 112 17.85 7.44 42.40
CA LEU A 112 16.63 7.04 43.09
C LEU A 112 16.89 6.69 44.57
N VAL A 113 17.96 5.97 44.87
CA VAL A 113 18.37 5.67 46.27
C VAL A 113 18.77 6.95 47.01
N GLU A 114 19.62 7.79 46.43
CA GLU A 114 20.08 9.05 47.03
C GLU A 114 19.00 10.14 47.15
N SER A 115 17.81 9.94 46.57
CA SER A 115 16.65 10.85 46.69
C SER A 115 15.48 10.24 47.46
N GLU A 116 15.73 9.22 48.28
CA GLU A 116 14.74 8.52 49.12
C GLU A 116 13.63 7.78 48.33
N ASN A 117 13.79 7.62 47.01
CA ASN A 117 12.89 6.85 46.14
C ASN A 117 13.30 5.37 46.06
N THR A 118 13.63 4.74 47.19
CA THR A 118 14.14 3.36 47.26
C THR A 118 13.17 2.33 46.70
N HIS A 119 11.87 2.45 47.00
CA HIS A 119 10.80 1.63 46.42
C HIS A 119 10.78 1.61 44.88
N ALA A 120 11.20 2.71 44.24
CA ALA A 120 11.30 2.80 42.80
C ALA A 120 12.63 2.24 42.26
N SER A 121 13.70 2.29 43.06
CA SER A 121 14.96 1.62 42.78
C SER A 121 14.81 0.10 42.84
N ASP A 122 14.22 -0.43 43.91
CA ASP A 122 14.06 -1.86 44.17
C ASP A 122 13.22 -2.56 43.08
N PHE A 123 12.11 -1.93 42.68
CA PHE A 123 11.24 -2.42 41.61
C PHE A 123 11.95 -2.50 40.24
N LEU A 124 12.95 -1.64 39.99
CA LEU A 124 13.76 -1.68 38.78
C LEU A 124 14.91 -2.70 38.90
N GLN A 125 15.54 -2.81 40.07
CA GLN A 125 16.60 -3.78 40.35
C GLN A 125 16.10 -5.22 40.32
N GLU A 126 14.89 -5.49 40.86
CA GLU A 126 14.24 -6.81 40.77
C GLU A 126 14.02 -7.23 39.31
N LYS A 127 13.57 -6.30 38.45
CA LYS A 127 13.39 -6.54 37.02
C LYS A 127 14.70 -6.70 36.24
N ASP A 128 15.80 -6.14 36.73
CA ASP A 128 17.14 -6.35 36.15
C ASP A 128 17.80 -7.67 36.61
N GLY A 129 17.21 -8.34 37.61
CA GLY A 129 17.80 -9.50 38.29
C GLY A 129 18.91 -9.13 39.29
N SER A 130 19.21 -7.83 39.44
CA SER A 130 20.37 -7.27 40.12
C SER A 130 20.03 -6.96 41.58
N LYS A 131 19.73 -7.97 42.40
CA LYS A 131 19.56 -7.76 43.85
C LYS A 131 20.89 -7.36 44.51
N PHE A 132 21.04 -6.08 44.82
CA PHE A 132 22.06 -5.62 45.76
C PHE A 132 21.92 -6.35 47.09
N LYS A 133 23.01 -6.94 47.57
CA LYS A 133 23.12 -7.36 48.98
C LYS A 133 23.52 -6.13 49.77
N GLU A 134 22.59 -5.55 50.51
CA GLU A 134 22.96 -4.56 51.53
C GLU A 134 23.91 -5.21 52.55
N LEU A 135 24.91 -4.44 52.96
CA LEU A 135 25.76 -4.78 54.09
C LEU A 135 24.99 -4.48 55.38
N ASN A 136 24.60 -5.54 56.08
CA ASN A 136 24.03 -5.48 57.43
C ASN A 136 24.83 -4.52 58.33
N PRO A 137 24.12 -3.78 59.19
CA PRO A 137 24.30 -4.10 60.61
C PRO A 137 23.00 -4.23 61.41
N GLN A 138 22.81 -5.46 61.91
CA GLN A 138 22.31 -5.82 63.25
C GLN A 138 20.79 -5.91 63.58
N ASN A 139 20.50 -7.07 64.18
CA ASN A 139 19.55 -7.37 65.28
C ASN A 139 18.07 -7.73 64.98
N SER A 140 17.75 -8.99 65.34
CA SER A 140 16.53 -9.52 65.99
C SER A 140 15.12 -9.15 65.46
N GLY A 141 14.17 -10.08 65.31
CA GLY A 141 14.16 -11.51 65.65
C GLY A 141 12.72 -12.05 65.76
N LEU A 142 12.56 -13.38 65.90
CA LEU A 142 11.30 -14.16 65.83
C LEU A 142 10.65 -14.12 64.42
N SER A 143 10.18 -15.21 63.79
CA SER A 143 9.60 -16.51 64.18
C SER A 143 8.08 -16.49 64.44
N SER A 144 7.30 -17.00 63.48
CA SER A 144 6.55 -18.26 63.67
C SER A 144 5.85 -18.74 62.37
N ASN A 145 5.64 -20.07 62.26
CA ASN A 145 4.90 -20.74 61.18
C ASN A 145 3.43 -20.97 61.57
N LYS A 146 2.53 -21.07 60.57
CA LYS A 146 1.32 -21.96 60.45
C LYS A 146 0.44 -21.49 59.27
N ASN A 147 -0.13 -22.29 58.34
CA ASN A 147 -0.87 -23.57 58.37
C ASN A 147 -2.11 -23.52 59.30
N SER A 148 -3.35 -23.80 58.89
CA SER A 148 -3.91 -24.39 57.64
C SER A 148 -5.23 -23.64 57.27
N GLU A 149 -6.36 -24.13 56.71
CA GLU A 149 -6.90 -25.46 56.36
C GLU A 149 -8.06 -25.33 55.32
N LYS A 150 -8.88 -26.38 55.14
CA LYS A 150 -10.16 -26.41 54.39
C LYS A 150 -11.17 -27.33 55.07
N PRO A 151 -12.48 -27.00 55.01
CA PRO A 151 -13.49 -27.92 54.43
C PRO A 151 -13.92 -27.44 53.01
N LYS A 152 -14.45 -28.23 52.06
CA LYS A 152 -15.45 -29.32 52.05
C LYS A 152 -16.89 -28.83 52.33
N ASP A 153 -17.94 -29.30 51.63
CA ASP A 153 -18.06 -30.49 50.74
C ASP A 153 -19.13 -30.32 49.63
N CYS A 154 -19.11 -31.24 48.65
CA CYS A 154 -20.25 -31.82 47.86
C CYS A 154 -21.27 -30.93 47.07
N SER A 155 -21.88 -31.39 45.95
CA SER A 155 -21.60 -32.53 45.02
C SER A 155 -22.54 -32.53 43.79
N GLY A 156 -22.03 -32.96 42.62
CA GLY A 156 -22.80 -33.48 41.47
C GLY A 156 -23.46 -32.44 40.53
N ASP A 157 -23.88 -32.77 39.29
CA ASP A 157 -23.70 -33.98 38.45
C ASP A 157 -24.31 -33.71 37.03
N ILE A 158 -23.91 -34.32 35.89
CA ILE A 158 -22.82 -35.27 35.56
C ILE A 158 -22.35 -35.14 34.07
N GLN A 159 -22.13 -36.26 33.34
CA GLN A 159 -21.63 -36.47 31.96
C GLN A 159 -22.71 -36.22 30.84
N GLU A 160 -22.54 -36.36 29.50
CA GLU A 160 -21.50 -36.88 28.56
C GLU A 160 -21.76 -36.27 27.14
N SER A 161 -21.07 -36.52 26.01
CA SER A 161 -20.00 -37.46 25.63
C SER A 161 -19.11 -36.92 24.49
N ILE A 162 -17.93 -37.52 24.31
CA ILE A 162 -17.07 -37.36 23.12
C ILE A 162 -17.20 -38.61 22.26
N GLN A 163 -17.26 -38.47 20.94
CA GLN A 163 -16.98 -39.58 20.03
C GLN A 163 -15.95 -39.17 18.97
N GLN A 164 -14.76 -39.76 19.07
CA GLN A 164 -13.73 -39.68 18.03
C GLN A 164 -13.93 -40.80 17.01
N TYR A 165 -13.66 -40.53 15.74
CA TYR A 165 -13.26 -41.55 14.78
C TYR A 165 -11.95 -41.13 14.12
N SER A 166 -10.94 -41.98 14.18
CA SER A 166 -9.58 -41.68 13.73
C SER A 166 -9.26 -42.38 12.42
N GLY A 167 -8.83 -41.60 11.43
CA GLY A 167 -8.37 -42.09 10.13
C GLY A 167 -7.27 -41.18 9.59
N LYS A 168 -6.04 -41.70 9.55
CA LYS A 168 -4.87 -41.07 8.88
C LYS A 168 -4.98 -41.36 7.36
N THR A 169 -4.27 -40.72 6.42
CA THR A 169 -2.88 -40.24 6.51
C THR A 169 -2.53 -39.16 5.47
N GLU A 170 -1.94 -38.05 5.95
CA GLU A 170 -0.91 -37.18 5.31
C GLU A 170 -1.16 -36.26 4.10
N ALA A 171 -0.17 -35.37 3.93
CA ALA A 171 0.24 -34.65 2.72
C ALA A 171 -0.65 -33.52 2.16
N ASN A 172 -0.84 -32.44 2.94
CA ASN A 172 -0.85 -31.08 2.37
C ASN A 172 -0.52 -29.98 3.40
N LYS A 173 0.76 -29.57 3.49
CA LYS A 173 1.16 -28.35 4.22
C LYS A 173 0.82 -27.10 3.40
N LYS A 174 -0.46 -26.71 3.36
CA LYS A 174 -0.82 -25.33 3.03
C LYS A 174 -0.26 -24.41 4.11
N LEU A 175 0.28 -23.27 3.70
CA LEU A 175 0.67 -22.19 4.61
C LEU A 175 -0.62 -21.68 5.28
N ALA A 176 -0.75 -21.86 6.59
CA ALA A 176 -1.95 -21.48 7.30
C ALA A 176 -2.05 -19.95 7.37
N SER A 177 -3.13 -19.38 6.83
CA SER A 177 -3.54 -18.02 7.16
C SER A 177 -3.73 -17.91 8.69
N PRO A 178 -3.31 -16.81 9.33
CA PRO A 178 -3.60 -16.63 10.75
C PRO A 178 -5.11 -16.62 10.96
N ASN A 179 -5.61 -17.45 11.89
CA ASN A 179 -7.03 -17.50 12.22
C ASN A 179 -7.38 -16.27 13.09
N ILE A 180 -7.61 -15.11 12.46
CA ILE A 180 -7.97 -13.85 13.13
C ILE A 180 -9.44 -13.93 13.59
N GLN A 181 -9.65 -14.76 14.61
CA GLN A 181 -10.88 -14.81 15.41
C GLN A 181 -10.69 -14.06 16.75
N ASP A 182 -9.43 -13.74 17.08
CA ASP A 182 -9.06 -12.85 18.18
C ASP A 182 -9.35 -11.39 17.81
N TRP A 183 -10.45 -10.90 18.39
CA TRP A 183 -10.79 -9.49 18.46
C TRP A 183 -9.60 -8.67 19.00
N PRO A 184 -9.25 -7.49 18.43
CA PRO A 184 -8.34 -6.59 19.12
C PRO A 184 -8.95 -6.24 20.49
N ASP A 185 -8.19 -6.45 21.55
CA ASP A 185 -8.59 -6.09 22.91
C ASP A 185 -8.76 -4.56 23.02
N LEU A 186 -9.97 -4.08 22.76
CA LEU A 186 -10.31 -2.64 22.68
C LEU A 186 -10.13 -1.90 24.01
N ASN A 187 -9.93 -2.62 25.12
CA ASN A 187 -9.57 -2.06 26.42
C ASN A 187 -8.10 -1.58 26.44
N LYS A 188 -7.24 -2.14 25.57
CA LYS A 188 -5.89 -1.61 25.35
C LYS A 188 -5.97 -0.37 24.48
N LYS A 189 -5.56 0.77 25.05
CA LYS A 189 -5.51 2.08 24.38
C LYS A 189 -4.83 1.96 23.00
N MET A 190 -5.61 2.18 21.95
CA MET A 190 -5.16 2.02 20.56
C MET A 190 -3.93 2.89 20.27
N ALA A 191 -2.83 2.26 19.89
CA ALA A 191 -1.62 2.96 19.48
C ALA A 191 -1.75 3.51 18.06
N PHE A 192 -1.23 4.73 17.85
CA PHE A 192 -1.12 5.37 16.55
C PHE A 192 -0.38 4.49 15.53
N VAL A 193 -0.94 4.33 14.33
CA VAL A 193 -0.50 3.35 13.31
C VAL A 193 0.95 3.58 12.89
N LYS A 194 1.84 2.63 13.18
CA LYS A 194 3.23 2.71 12.73
C LYS A 194 3.37 2.06 11.35
N LYS A 195 4.36 2.53 10.59
CA LYS A 195 4.74 2.02 9.26
C LYS A 195 4.87 0.49 9.19
N ASP A 196 5.40 -0.11 10.25
CA ASP A 196 5.67 -1.55 10.30
C ASP A 196 4.55 -2.36 10.96
N ASP A 197 3.44 -1.71 11.36
CA ASP A 197 2.22 -2.42 11.77
C ASP A 197 1.35 -2.85 10.58
N ILE A 198 1.59 -2.31 9.37
CA ILE A 198 0.83 -2.64 8.17
C ILE A 198 1.55 -3.80 7.46
N ILE A 199 0.85 -4.92 7.30
CA ILE A 199 1.34 -6.06 6.51
C ILE A 199 1.50 -5.61 5.06
N LYS A 200 2.67 -5.90 4.47
CA LYS A 200 3.02 -5.50 3.11
C LYS A 200 2.63 -6.59 2.13
N CYS A 201 2.08 -6.20 0.98
CA CYS A 201 1.89 -7.12 -0.13
C CYS A 201 3.26 -7.49 -0.73
N ILE A 202 3.40 -8.72 -1.21
CA ILE A 202 4.60 -9.23 -1.88
C ILE A 202 4.28 -9.51 -3.35
N GLU A 203 5.29 -9.42 -4.24
CA GLU A 203 5.08 -9.59 -5.69
C GLU A 203 4.36 -10.91 -6.04
N LYS A 204 4.63 -12.00 -5.30
CA LYS A 204 3.94 -13.27 -5.48
C LYS A 204 2.43 -13.14 -5.25
N SER A 205 2.00 -12.60 -4.11
CA SER A 205 0.59 -12.44 -3.77
C SER A 205 -0.10 -11.46 -4.70
N PHE A 206 0.59 -10.41 -5.13
CA PHE A 206 0.10 -9.51 -6.19
C PHE A 206 -0.21 -10.28 -7.49
N THR A 207 0.69 -11.13 -7.96
CA THR A 207 0.47 -11.96 -9.16
C THR A 207 -0.68 -12.93 -8.97
N GLU A 208 -0.75 -13.64 -7.83
CA GLU A 208 -1.84 -14.58 -7.51
C GLU A 208 -3.22 -13.88 -7.48
N ILE A 209 -3.28 -12.63 -6.99
CA ILE A 209 -4.49 -11.79 -7.03
C ILE A 209 -4.83 -11.39 -8.46
N TYR A 210 -3.87 -10.89 -9.24
CA TYR A 210 -4.12 -10.42 -10.60
C TYR A 210 -4.56 -11.56 -11.54
N GLU A 211 -3.98 -12.74 -11.40
CA GLU A 211 -4.37 -13.95 -12.13
C GLU A 211 -5.75 -14.46 -11.70
N SER A 212 -6.02 -14.59 -10.40
CA SER A 212 -7.31 -15.10 -9.91
C SER A 212 -8.49 -14.18 -10.24
N ARG A 213 -8.28 -12.86 -10.23
CA ARG A 213 -9.26 -11.85 -10.68
C ARG A 213 -9.24 -11.61 -12.20
N LYS A 214 -8.46 -12.37 -12.98
CA LYS A 214 -8.37 -12.30 -14.46
C LYS A 214 -8.07 -10.88 -14.98
N GLY A 215 -7.27 -10.10 -14.25
CA GLY A 215 -6.95 -8.71 -14.57
C GLY A 215 -8.07 -7.69 -14.31
N LYS A 216 -9.21 -8.07 -13.72
CA LYS A 216 -10.24 -7.14 -13.22
C LYS A 216 -9.80 -6.49 -11.91
N VAL A 217 -8.67 -5.80 -11.92
CA VAL A 217 -8.05 -5.15 -10.75
C VAL A 217 -7.54 -3.78 -11.16
N TYR A 218 -7.73 -2.77 -10.30
CA TYR A 218 -7.14 -1.45 -10.51
C TYR A 218 -5.60 -1.49 -10.40
N ASP A 219 -4.90 -0.86 -11.35
CA ASP A 219 -3.46 -0.60 -11.15
C ASP A 219 -3.29 0.42 -10.02
N MET A 220 -2.87 -0.13 -8.89
CA MET A 220 -2.57 0.58 -7.65
C MET A 220 -1.07 0.46 -7.35
N THR A 221 -0.23 0.25 -8.36
CA THR A 221 1.21 -0.01 -8.22
C THR A 221 2.09 1.13 -8.75
N GLY A 222 1.49 2.27 -9.10
CA GLY A 222 2.18 3.46 -9.59
C GLY A 222 3.08 4.15 -8.56
N LYS A 223 3.48 5.39 -8.89
CA LYS A 223 4.46 6.15 -8.08
C LYS A 223 3.82 6.97 -6.94
N LYS A 224 2.51 7.18 -6.99
CA LYS A 224 1.75 8.04 -6.07
C LYS A 224 0.39 7.37 -5.83
N LYS A 225 0.33 6.54 -4.79
CA LYS A 225 -0.79 5.62 -4.51
C LYS A 225 -2.17 6.28 -4.59
N GLY A 226 -2.27 7.49 -4.06
CA GLY A 226 -3.46 8.30 -4.20
C GLY A 226 -3.38 9.63 -3.47
N LYS A 227 -4.38 10.47 -3.71
CA LYS A 227 -4.58 11.73 -2.99
C LYS A 227 -5.64 11.53 -1.91
N MET A 228 -5.43 12.14 -0.74
CA MET A 228 -6.39 12.11 0.36
C MET A 228 -6.88 13.53 0.71
N ILE A 229 -8.21 13.71 0.67
CA ILE A 229 -8.93 14.93 1.05
C ILE A 229 -9.74 14.64 2.32
N ILE A 230 -9.76 15.58 3.27
CA ILE A 230 -10.58 15.46 4.49
C ILE A 230 -11.49 16.68 4.63
N ILE A 231 -12.78 16.44 4.90
CA ILE A 231 -13.77 17.45 5.23
C ILE A 231 -14.38 17.12 6.60
N SER A 232 -14.48 18.10 7.49
CA SER A 232 -14.88 17.92 8.89
C SER A 232 -15.91 18.97 9.33
N ASN A 233 -17.19 18.64 9.15
CA ASN A 233 -18.34 19.47 9.54
C ASN A 233 -19.13 18.78 10.65
N VAL A 234 -18.49 18.55 11.81
CA VAL A 234 -19.12 17.93 12.98
C VAL A 234 -19.51 19.01 13.99
N GLN A 235 -20.81 19.15 14.27
CA GLN A 235 -21.29 20.07 15.30
C GLN A 235 -21.15 19.40 16.69
N CYS A 236 -20.14 19.79 17.46
CA CYS A 236 -20.18 19.53 18.90
C CYS A 236 -21.19 20.48 19.55
N PRO A 237 -21.95 20.06 20.58
CA PRO A 237 -22.75 21.00 21.35
C PRO A 237 -21.87 22.12 21.94
N HIS A 238 -22.39 23.34 21.99
CA HIS A 238 -21.71 24.47 22.64
C HIS A 238 -22.59 25.02 23.76
N SER A 239 -21.98 25.52 24.84
CA SER A 239 -22.67 25.92 26.08
C SER A 239 -23.36 27.29 25.99
N THR A 240 -23.96 27.61 24.84
CA THR A 240 -24.52 28.93 24.52
C THR A 240 -26.01 28.87 24.22
N GLU A 241 -26.78 28.22 25.10
CA GLU A 241 -28.21 28.54 25.27
C GLU A 241 -28.62 28.33 26.74
N ALA A 242 -28.14 29.24 27.60
CA ALA A 242 -28.43 29.22 29.03
C ALA A 242 -29.87 29.70 29.32
N LYS A 243 -30.86 28.82 29.16
CA LYS A 243 -32.12 28.97 29.90
C LYS A 243 -31.84 28.70 31.38
N SER A 244 -32.07 29.70 32.21
CA SER A 244 -31.63 29.73 33.59
C SER A 244 -32.51 28.87 34.52
N THR A 245 -32.12 27.61 34.71
CA THR A 245 -32.43 26.84 35.92
C THR A 245 -31.15 26.25 36.51
N VAL A 246 -31.11 26.14 37.83
CA VAL A 246 -29.88 25.95 38.63
C VAL A 246 -29.43 24.47 38.61
N ASP A 247 -28.20 24.20 39.07
CA ASP A 247 -27.64 22.86 39.36
C ASP A 247 -27.24 21.93 38.18
N SER A 248 -26.80 22.47 37.03
CA SER A 248 -26.37 21.63 35.87
C SER A 248 -25.01 21.95 35.23
N HIS A 249 -24.26 22.96 35.69
CA HIS A 249 -23.12 23.51 34.93
C HIS A 249 -21.84 22.65 34.84
N SER A 250 -21.65 21.63 35.69
CA SER A 250 -20.47 20.77 35.65
C SER A 250 -20.50 19.77 34.47
N LYS A 251 -21.53 18.93 34.40
CA LYS A 251 -21.64 17.82 33.42
C LYS A 251 -21.65 18.28 31.96
N GLY A 252 -22.25 19.42 31.65
CA GLY A 252 -22.35 19.93 30.28
C GLY A 252 -20.99 20.24 29.63
N THR A 253 -20.07 20.85 30.37
CA THR A 253 -18.76 21.27 29.81
C THR A 253 -17.77 20.13 29.61
N GLU A 254 -18.00 18.98 30.26
CA GLU A 254 -17.16 17.78 30.14
C GLU A 254 -17.54 16.97 28.89
N SER A 255 -18.84 16.74 28.66
CA SER A 255 -19.34 16.04 27.47
C SER A 255 -18.85 16.68 26.16
N ILE A 256 -18.91 18.02 26.07
CA ILE A 256 -18.44 18.79 24.90
C ILE A 256 -16.95 18.54 24.62
N LYS A 257 -16.12 18.54 25.68
CA LYS A 257 -14.67 18.28 25.58
C LYS A 257 -14.37 16.81 25.22
N LYS A 258 -15.28 15.88 25.54
CA LYS A 258 -15.18 14.47 25.15
C LYS A 258 -15.48 14.28 23.65
N CYS A 259 -16.54 14.89 23.13
CA CYS A 259 -16.90 14.82 21.71
C CYS A 259 -15.80 15.36 20.77
N GLY A 260 -15.17 16.50 21.11
CA GLY A 260 -14.06 17.04 20.31
C GLY A 260 -12.87 16.08 20.21
N LYS A 261 -12.42 15.53 21.36
CA LYS A 261 -11.31 14.57 21.42
C LYS A 261 -11.56 13.30 20.59
N LEU A 262 -12.80 12.81 20.59
CA LEU A 262 -13.19 11.65 19.77
C LEU A 262 -12.99 11.93 18.28
N VAL A 263 -13.52 13.05 17.80
CA VAL A 263 -13.49 13.44 16.38
C VAL A 263 -12.05 13.71 15.91
N ASP A 264 -11.23 14.38 16.73
CA ASP A 264 -9.82 14.63 16.41
C ASP A 264 -8.96 13.35 16.43
N PHE A 265 -9.25 12.38 17.30
CA PHE A 265 -8.59 11.07 17.24
C PHE A 265 -8.98 10.32 15.98
N ASP A 266 -10.28 10.19 15.68
CA ASP A 266 -10.78 9.48 14.51
C ASP A 266 -10.19 10.06 13.21
N GLN A 267 -10.07 11.39 13.12
CA GLN A 267 -9.38 12.09 12.03
C GLN A 267 -7.89 11.77 11.95
N THR A 268 -7.18 11.85 13.08
CA THR A 268 -5.73 11.59 13.14
C THR A 268 -5.41 10.13 12.77
N ALA A 269 -6.20 9.19 13.27
CA ALA A 269 -5.99 7.77 13.08
C ALA A 269 -6.24 7.34 11.62
N ILE A 270 -7.29 7.85 10.97
CA ILE A 270 -7.52 7.66 9.53
C ILE A 270 -6.41 8.33 8.68
N LEU A 271 -6.02 9.57 8.99
CA LEU A 271 -4.97 10.28 8.25
C LEU A 271 -3.64 9.53 8.33
N GLN A 272 -3.31 8.97 9.48
CA GLN A 272 -2.07 8.20 9.69
C GLN A 272 -2.10 6.85 8.97
N LEU A 273 -3.24 6.15 8.95
CA LEU A 273 -3.41 4.92 8.16
C LEU A 273 -3.14 5.19 6.67
N PHE A 274 -3.84 6.15 6.07
CA PHE A 274 -3.70 6.43 4.64
C PHE A 274 -2.31 6.99 4.27
N LYS A 275 -1.68 7.77 5.15
CA LYS A 275 -0.27 8.17 5.03
C LYS A 275 0.68 6.97 4.98
N GLU A 276 0.47 5.95 5.82
CA GLU A 276 1.31 4.75 5.77
C GLU A 276 0.98 3.83 4.58
N LEU A 277 -0.25 3.86 4.06
CA LEU A 277 -0.62 3.34 2.74
C LEU A 277 -0.11 4.18 1.55
N LYS A 278 0.65 5.25 1.81
CA LYS A 278 1.33 6.12 0.83
C LYS A 278 0.39 7.01 0.00
N TYR A 279 -0.74 7.40 0.58
CA TYR A 279 -1.54 8.52 0.11
C TYR A 279 -0.92 9.86 0.52
N GLU A 280 -0.96 10.85 -0.36
CA GLU A 280 -0.55 12.23 -0.04
C GLU A 280 -1.74 13.07 0.40
N SER A 281 -1.56 13.85 1.46
CA SER A 281 -2.47 14.90 1.89
C SER A 281 -1.66 16.10 2.34
N LYS A 282 -1.93 17.28 1.77
CA LYS A 282 -1.31 18.56 2.16
C LYS A 282 -2.23 19.26 3.17
N ALA A 283 -1.72 20.20 3.95
CA ALA A 283 -2.56 20.98 4.88
C ALA A 283 -3.73 21.71 4.17
N ALA A 284 -3.54 22.08 2.90
CA ALA A 284 -4.58 22.67 2.05
C ALA A 284 -5.65 21.67 1.57
N ASP A 285 -5.47 20.37 1.78
CA ASP A 285 -6.41 19.30 1.38
C ASP A 285 -7.30 18.84 2.56
N LEU A 286 -7.20 19.52 3.71
CA LEU A 286 -8.10 19.44 4.87
C LEU A 286 -8.99 20.69 4.97
N LYS A 287 -10.27 20.51 5.24
CA LYS A 287 -11.20 21.61 5.60
C LYS A 287 -12.04 21.25 6.83
N LYS A 288 -12.07 22.12 7.85
CA LYS A 288 -12.96 21.97 9.02
C LYS A 288 -14.01 23.10 9.05
N SER A 289 -15.19 22.80 9.58
CA SER A 289 -16.25 23.76 9.96
C SER A 289 -16.65 24.78 8.88
N VAL A 290 -17.04 24.28 7.70
CA VAL A 290 -17.48 25.09 6.55
C VAL A 290 -18.97 24.93 6.22
N SER A 291 -19.55 25.90 5.52
CA SER A 291 -20.90 25.80 4.98
C SER A 291 -20.97 24.88 3.75
N GLY A 292 -22.17 24.45 3.37
CA GLY A 292 -22.39 23.56 2.22
C GLY A 292 -21.79 24.09 0.91
N GLU A 293 -21.91 25.38 0.63
CA GLU A 293 -21.33 25.96 -0.60
C GLU A 293 -19.81 26.03 -0.54
N ILE A 294 -19.21 26.41 0.59
CA ILE A 294 -17.75 26.41 0.75
C ILE A 294 -17.20 24.97 0.67
N MET A 295 -17.96 23.98 1.14
CA MET A 295 -17.62 22.56 0.99
C MET A 295 -17.60 22.12 -0.48
N LYS A 296 -18.59 22.54 -1.29
CA LYS A 296 -18.62 22.28 -2.74
C LYS A 296 -17.47 23.00 -3.46
N THR A 297 -17.28 24.30 -3.26
CA THR A 297 -16.19 25.06 -3.91
C THR A 297 -14.83 24.42 -3.58
N PHE A 298 -14.57 24.13 -2.30
CA PHE A 298 -13.36 23.45 -1.88
C PHE A 298 -13.17 22.10 -2.58
N LEU A 299 -14.21 21.28 -2.69
CA LEU A 299 -14.11 19.98 -3.36
C LEU A 299 -13.89 20.14 -4.87
N ALA A 300 -14.55 21.10 -5.53
CA ALA A 300 -14.32 21.42 -6.94
C ALA A 300 -12.85 21.83 -7.20
N ASP A 301 -12.35 22.82 -6.44
CA ASP A 301 -10.96 23.28 -6.49
C ASP A 301 -9.97 22.12 -6.29
N GLN A 302 -10.31 21.19 -5.39
CA GLN A 302 -9.48 20.04 -5.08
C GLN A 302 -9.50 18.93 -6.15
N LEU A 303 -10.62 18.75 -6.86
CA LEU A 303 -10.77 17.77 -7.94
C LEU A 303 -10.18 18.28 -9.27
N CYS A 304 -10.12 19.60 -9.47
CA CYS A 304 -9.62 20.24 -10.69
C CYS A 304 -8.09 20.51 -10.71
N LYS A 305 -7.35 20.23 -9.63
CA LYS A 305 -5.88 20.44 -9.61
C LYS A 305 -5.17 19.53 -10.63
N GLY A 306 -4.32 20.11 -11.47
CA GLY A 306 -3.58 19.34 -12.50
C GLY A 306 -2.65 18.25 -11.94
N ASP A 307 -2.12 18.42 -10.72
CA ASP A 307 -1.27 17.41 -10.06
C ASP A 307 -2.03 16.15 -9.64
N ASN A 308 -3.37 16.18 -9.61
CA ASN A 308 -4.23 15.00 -9.39
C ASN A 308 -3.97 13.89 -10.42
N SER A 309 -3.63 14.25 -11.66
CA SER A 309 -3.42 13.31 -12.78
C SER A 309 -2.32 12.27 -12.50
N ALA A 310 -1.33 12.63 -11.69
CA ALA A 310 -0.18 11.81 -11.34
C ALA A 310 -0.45 10.78 -10.22
N PHE A 311 -1.66 10.75 -9.65
CA PHE A 311 -2.06 9.83 -8.59
C PHE A 311 -2.88 8.65 -9.13
N ASP A 312 -2.67 7.47 -8.55
CA ASP A 312 -3.33 6.24 -9.00
C ASP A 312 -4.81 6.18 -8.52
N SER A 313 -5.12 6.79 -7.38
CA SER A 313 -6.46 6.80 -6.77
C SER A 313 -6.81 8.07 -5.98
N LEU A 314 -8.07 8.18 -5.55
CA LEU A 314 -8.58 9.25 -4.69
C LEU A 314 -9.24 8.68 -3.43
N VAL A 315 -9.01 9.32 -2.28
CA VAL A 315 -9.73 9.12 -1.02
C VAL A 315 -10.30 10.45 -0.55
N ILE A 316 -11.60 10.50 -0.26
CA ILE A 316 -12.27 11.61 0.40
C ILE A 316 -12.89 11.08 1.70
N VAL A 317 -12.55 11.68 2.84
CA VAL A 317 -13.15 11.35 4.13
C VAL A 317 -13.99 12.53 4.63
N ILE A 318 -15.27 12.28 4.86
CA ILE A 318 -16.27 13.29 5.27
C ILE A 318 -16.73 12.97 6.68
N PHE A 319 -16.21 13.69 7.67
CA PHE A 319 -16.67 13.67 9.05
C PHE A 319 -17.82 14.68 9.20
N SER A 320 -19.01 14.23 9.59
CA SER A 320 -20.22 15.07 9.56
C SER A 320 -21.25 14.69 10.65
N GLY A 321 -22.34 15.44 10.74
CA GLY A 321 -23.37 15.30 11.78
C GLY A 321 -23.05 16.12 13.03
N GLY A 322 -23.51 15.66 14.19
CA GLY A 322 -23.41 16.40 15.45
C GLY A 322 -24.73 16.34 16.20
N LEU A 323 -25.44 17.48 16.26
CA LEU A 323 -26.83 17.52 16.72
C LEU A 323 -27.72 16.73 15.72
N LYS A 324 -27.97 17.32 14.56
CA LYS A 324 -28.74 16.65 13.49
C LYS A 324 -27.96 15.48 12.91
N TYR A 325 -28.63 14.33 12.84
CA TYR A 325 -28.07 13.08 12.33
C TYR A 325 -29.08 12.30 11.48
N ARG A 326 -28.62 11.79 10.33
CA ARG A 326 -29.20 10.65 9.61
C ARG A 326 -28.07 9.79 9.01
N PRO A 327 -28.20 8.46 8.91
CA PRO A 327 -27.17 7.59 8.33
C PRO A 327 -26.90 7.95 6.85
N GLY A 328 -25.65 8.00 6.40
CA GLY A 328 -25.27 8.30 5.01
C GLY A 328 -25.50 9.74 4.52
N HIS A 329 -26.23 10.58 5.25
CA HIS A 329 -26.42 11.99 4.93
C HIS A 329 -25.20 12.85 5.33
N ILE A 330 -25.03 13.99 4.65
CA ILE A 330 -23.93 14.94 4.87
C ILE A 330 -24.53 16.27 5.36
N TYR A 331 -23.94 16.84 6.41
CA TYR A 331 -24.31 18.12 7.00
C TYR A 331 -23.14 19.11 6.96
N ASP A 332 -23.46 20.39 6.89
CA ASP A 332 -22.51 21.50 7.00
C ASP A 332 -22.30 21.95 8.46
N LYS A 333 -21.45 22.97 8.66
CA LYS A 333 -21.17 23.53 10.00
C LYS A 333 -22.40 24.02 10.78
N ASN A 334 -23.52 24.30 10.10
CA ASN A 334 -24.75 24.86 10.65
C ASN A 334 -25.85 23.80 10.84
N GLY A 335 -25.57 22.52 10.54
CA GLY A 335 -26.60 21.47 10.52
C GLY A 335 -27.55 21.57 9.32
N ILE A 336 -27.14 22.23 8.24
CA ILE A 336 -27.86 22.22 6.96
C ILE A 336 -27.37 21.03 6.15
N GLU A 337 -28.30 20.25 5.59
CA GLU A 337 -27.97 19.07 4.79
C GLU A 337 -27.38 19.46 3.41
N VAL A 338 -26.27 18.85 3.05
CA VAL A 338 -25.59 19.01 1.77
C VAL A 338 -25.94 17.79 0.91
N LYS A 339 -26.77 17.98 -0.12
CA LYS A 339 -27.23 16.87 -0.99
C LYS A 339 -26.06 16.04 -1.51
N ARG A 340 -26.07 14.76 -1.14
CA ARG A 340 -25.04 13.75 -1.46
C ARG A 340 -24.80 13.63 -2.96
N GLU A 341 -25.88 13.71 -3.74
CA GLU A 341 -25.91 13.52 -5.19
C GLU A 341 -25.04 14.56 -5.90
N GLY A 342 -25.06 15.82 -5.45
CA GLY A 342 -24.21 16.88 -6.01
C GLY A 342 -22.72 16.67 -5.72
N ILE A 343 -22.38 16.06 -4.58
CA ILE A 343 -21.00 15.70 -4.23
C ILE A 343 -20.54 14.51 -5.09
N ILE A 344 -21.38 13.49 -5.24
CA ILE A 344 -21.12 12.34 -6.12
C ILE A 344 -20.90 12.80 -7.56
N ASP A 345 -21.77 13.66 -8.10
CA ASP A 345 -21.68 14.22 -9.45
C ASP A 345 -20.33 14.92 -9.71
N MET A 346 -19.84 15.70 -8.75
CA MET A 346 -18.54 16.37 -8.86
C MET A 346 -17.38 15.38 -8.89
N ILE A 347 -17.46 14.31 -8.10
CA ILE A 347 -16.44 13.26 -8.02
C ILE A 347 -16.43 12.42 -9.32
N ARG A 348 -17.61 12.03 -9.82
CA ARG A 348 -17.80 11.37 -11.13
C ARG A 348 -17.18 12.20 -12.27
N LYS A 349 -17.38 13.53 -12.26
CA LYS A 349 -16.89 14.46 -13.30
C LYS A 349 -15.40 14.80 -13.20
N SER A 350 -14.63 14.23 -12.27
CA SER A 350 -13.20 14.54 -12.11
C SER A 350 -12.33 13.83 -13.16
N ILE A 351 -11.98 14.55 -14.23
CA ILE A 351 -11.17 14.06 -15.36
C ILE A 351 -9.85 13.41 -14.90
N ALA A 352 -9.19 13.95 -13.87
CA ALA A 352 -7.91 13.43 -13.35
C ALA A 352 -8.00 12.05 -12.68
N PHE A 353 -9.22 11.67 -12.25
CA PHE A 353 -9.56 10.38 -11.63
C PHE A 353 -10.55 9.57 -12.49
N LYS A 354 -10.61 9.83 -13.79
CA LYS A 354 -11.27 8.93 -14.75
C LYS A 354 -10.48 7.61 -14.86
N ASP A 355 -11.19 6.49 -15.05
CA ASP A 355 -10.67 5.13 -15.19
C ASP A 355 -9.88 4.63 -13.94
N LYS A 356 -10.05 5.31 -12.78
CA LYS A 356 -9.27 5.16 -11.53
C LYS A 356 -10.18 5.11 -10.29
N PRO A 357 -9.84 4.35 -9.24
CA PRO A 357 -10.72 4.14 -8.10
C PRO A 357 -10.85 5.39 -7.23
N LYS A 358 -12.10 5.73 -6.90
CA LYS A 358 -12.49 6.92 -6.13
C LYS A 358 -13.22 6.46 -4.86
N ILE A 359 -12.57 6.58 -3.71
CA ILE A 359 -13.07 6.13 -2.40
C ILE A 359 -13.67 7.32 -1.64
N VAL A 360 -14.89 7.18 -1.13
CA VAL A 360 -15.58 8.17 -0.30
C VAL A 360 -16.05 7.51 1.00
N ILE A 361 -15.54 7.99 2.14
CA ILE A 361 -15.89 7.47 3.47
C ILE A 361 -16.66 8.55 4.23
N ILE A 362 -17.93 8.32 4.51
CA ILE A 362 -18.73 9.18 5.39
C ILE A 362 -18.69 8.62 6.82
N ARG A 363 -18.25 9.45 7.76
CA ARG A 363 -18.31 9.18 9.20
C ARG A 363 -19.29 10.16 9.85
N THR A 364 -20.52 9.71 10.06
CA THR A 364 -21.60 10.49 10.69
C THR A 364 -21.61 10.33 12.22
N TYR A 365 -21.62 11.44 12.95
CA TYR A 365 -21.72 11.46 14.41
C TYR A 365 -23.13 11.87 14.84
N ASN A 366 -23.65 11.21 15.88
CA ASN A 366 -24.87 11.60 16.57
C ASN A 366 -24.52 11.95 18.02
N PHE A 367 -24.88 13.16 18.45
CA PHE A 367 -24.74 13.70 19.80
C PHE A 367 -26.07 14.26 20.35
N GLU A 368 -27.21 14.01 19.69
CA GLU A 368 -28.52 14.38 20.22
C GLU A 368 -28.89 13.54 21.47
N GLY A 369 -29.73 14.14 22.33
CA GLY A 369 -30.05 13.63 23.65
C GLY A 369 -31.06 12.47 23.67
N GLU A 370 -31.49 12.09 24.88
CA GLU A 370 -32.28 10.88 25.15
C GLU A 370 -33.77 10.93 24.71
N THR A 371 -34.05 11.11 23.42
CA THR A 371 -35.42 11.04 22.87
C THR A 371 -35.59 10.05 21.73
N GLU A 372 -36.66 9.24 21.87
CA GLU A 372 -37.23 8.29 20.89
C GLU A 372 -36.33 7.12 20.48
N THR A 373 -36.92 5.93 20.38
CA THR A 373 -36.34 4.80 19.63
C THR A 373 -36.18 5.17 18.15
N MET A 374 -35.34 4.44 17.42
CA MET A 374 -35.47 4.37 15.97
C MET A 374 -36.18 3.05 15.70
N ASP A 375 -37.33 3.08 15.02
CA ASP A 375 -37.99 1.84 14.64
C ASP A 375 -37.11 1.09 13.64
N VAL A 376 -36.97 -0.23 13.85
CA VAL A 376 -36.14 -1.10 13.00
C VAL A 376 -36.59 -1.01 11.54
N LEU A 377 -37.90 -0.85 11.32
CA LEU A 377 -38.55 -0.67 10.02
C LEU A 377 -38.05 0.56 9.24
N ASP A 378 -37.59 1.63 9.91
CA ASP A 378 -37.04 2.80 9.22
C ASP A 378 -35.55 2.62 8.87
N ALA A 379 -34.81 1.78 9.62
CA ALA A 379 -33.48 1.34 9.18
C ALA A 379 -33.59 0.46 7.92
N GLU A 380 -34.48 -0.52 7.92
CA GLU A 380 -34.72 -1.42 6.77
C GLU A 380 -35.20 -0.66 5.52
N LYS A 381 -36.11 0.33 5.67
CA LYS A 381 -36.50 1.21 4.56
C LYS A 381 -35.33 2.02 3.99
N HIS A 382 -34.38 2.44 4.83
CA HIS A 382 -33.24 3.24 4.38
C HIS A 382 -32.24 2.41 3.57
N ASP A 383 -31.96 1.16 3.95
CA ASP A 383 -31.15 0.22 3.15
C ASP A 383 -31.80 -0.02 1.77
N ILE A 384 -33.12 -0.18 1.71
CA ILE A 384 -33.88 -0.43 0.46
C ILE A 384 -33.83 0.77 -0.52
N LEU A 385 -33.65 2.01 -0.04
CA LEU A 385 -33.75 3.21 -0.88
C LEU A 385 -32.43 3.68 -1.53
N LEU A 386 -31.30 3.05 -1.20
CA LEU A 386 -29.97 3.56 -1.56
C LEU A 386 -29.37 2.96 -2.84
N HIS A 387 -29.91 1.85 -3.34
CA HIS A 387 -29.46 1.24 -4.59
C HIS A 387 -30.00 1.96 -5.83
N THR A 388 -29.11 2.66 -6.54
CA THR A 388 -29.31 2.98 -7.96
C THR A 388 -29.46 1.68 -8.76
N LYS A 389 -30.47 1.60 -9.65
CA LYS A 389 -30.77 0.39 -10.45
C LYS A 389 -29.80 0.15 -11.62
N GLU A 390 -28.80 1.00 -11.80
CA GLU A 390 -27.83 0.94 -12.89
C GLU A 390 -26.45 0.58 -12.30
N PRO A 391 -25.69 -0.34 -12.94
CA PRO A 391 -24.40 -0.76 -12.42
C PRO A 391 -23.38 0.39 -12.47
N ASN A 392 -22.69 0.63 -11.36
CA ASN A 392 -21.72 1.72 -11.25
C ASN A 392 -20.42 1.36 -11.98
N THR A 393 -20.28 1.96 -13.16
CA THR A 393 -19.09 1.91 -14.03
C THR A 393 -18.12 3.07 -13.78
N ASP A 394 -18.39 3.93 -12.79
CA ASP A 394 -17.64 5.16 -12.52
C ASP A 394 -16.40 4.97 -11.63
N ASP A 395 -16.00 3.74 -11.31
CA ASP A 395 -14.96 3.41 -10.31
C ASP A 395 -15.21 3.99 -8.90
N LEU A 396 -16.46 4.33 -8.56
CA LEU A 396 -16.81 5.02 -7.31
C LEU A 396 -17.18 4.02 -6.21
N PHE A 397 -16.45 4.07 -5.09
CA PHE A 397 -16.69 3.29 -3.88
C PHE A 397 -17.06 4.24 -2.74
N MET A 398 -18.30 4.20 -2.26
CA MET A 398 -18.83 5.10 -1.25
C MET A 398 -19.42 4.32 -0.09
N VAL A 399 -18.97 4.60 1.13
CA VAL A 399 -19.37 3.86 2.34
C VAL A 399 -19.71 4.83 3.47
N SER A 400 -20.64 4.42 4.34
CA SER A 400 -20.99 5.13 5.57
C SER A 400 -21.02 4.18 6.76
N SER A 401 -20.65 4.69 7.94
CA SER A 401 -20.98 4.05 9.21
C SER A 401 -22.44 4.33 9.60
N GLN A 402 -23.13 3.39 10.23
CA GLN A 402 -24.40 3.59 10.93
C GLN A 402 -24.34 2.98 12.33
N PRO A 403 -24.67 3.71 13.42
CA PRO A 403 -24.88 3.12 14.74
C PRO A 403 -26.19 2.32 14.79
N ARG A 404 -26.18 1.18 15.50
CA ARG A 404 -27.31 0.24 15.55
C ARG A 404 -28.39 0.55 16.56
N THR A 405 -28.14 1.45 17.52
CA THR A 405 -29.16 1.96 18.45
C THR A 405 -29.09 3.49 18.50
N LYS A 406 -29.92 4.16 19.33
CA LYS A 406 -29.68 5.58 19.71
C LYS A 406 -29.00 5.77 21.07
N LYS A 407 -28.95 4.75 21.95
CA LYS A 407 -28.43 4.86 23.34
C LYS A 407 -27.18 4.00 23.60
N GLY A 408 -26.11 4.28 22.86
CA GLY A 408 -24.78 3.69 22.99
C GLY A 408 -24.60 2.28 22.38
N PRO A 409 -23.36 1.80 22.20
CA PRO A 409 -22.11 2.30 22.80
C PRO A 409 -20.96 2.53 21.78
N TRP A 410 -21.20 3.14 20.61
CA TRP A 410 -20.21 3.41 19.54
C TRP A 410 -19.01 4.30 19.91
N ILE A 411 -18.89 4.71 21.18
CA ILE A 411 -17.76 5.42 21.78
C ILE A 411 -17.23 4.54 22.92
N ILE A 412 -15.93 4.24 22.95
CA ILE A 412 -15.39 3.30 23.93
C ILE A 412 -15.18 3.98 25.29
N GLY A 413 -16.15 3.83 26.19
CA GLY A 413 -16.08 4.26 27.60
C GLY A 413 -15.82 5.76 27.78
N ASP A 414 -15.24 6.13 28.93
CA ASP A 414 -14.79 7.49 29.23
C ASP A 414 -13.28 7.73 28.97
N GLU A 415 -12.49 6.65 28.90
CA GLU A 415 -11.02 6.75 28.84
C GLU A 415 -10.38 6.44 27.49
N ILE A 416 -11.07 5.84 26.53
CA ILE A 416 -10.47 5.27 25.31
C ILE A 416 -10.74 6.15 24.09
N ASN A 417 -9.75 6.25 23.20
CA ASN A 417 -9.79 7.16 22.07
C ASN A 417 -10.38 6.47 20.83
N GLY A 418 -11.37 7.09 20.19
CA GLY A 418 -11.87 6.72 18.86
C GLY A 418 -13.13 5.88 18.83
N SER A 419 -13.90 5.97 17.73
CA SER A 419 -15.15 5.21 17.56
C SER A 419 -14.92 3.82 16.97
N TYR A 420 -15.78 2.85 17.33
CA TYR A 420 -15.61 1.43 16.97
C TYR A 420 -15.38 1.22 15.47
N PHE A 421 -16.14 1.93 14.61
CA PHE A 421 -15.97 1.88 13.15
C PHE A 421 -14.54 2.21 12.72
N ILE A 422 -13.93 3.26 13.28
CA ILE A 422 -12.58 3.70 12.91
C ILE A 422 -11.52 2.73 13.45
N GLN A 423 -11.72 2.20 14.66
CA GLN A 423 -10.81 1.20 15.23
C GLN A 423 -10.83 -0.12 14.44
N ALA A 424 -12.02 -0.60 14.06
CA ALA A 424 -12.21 -1.77 13.19
C ALA A 424 -11.62 -1.53 11.79
N PHE A 425 -11.90 -0.37 11.17
CA PHE A 425 -11.36 0.01 9.86
C PHE A 425 -9.82 -0.04 9.84
N ILE A 426 -9.17 0.54 10.85
CA ILE A 426 -7.71 0.55 10.95
C ILE A 426 -7.15 -0.84 11.27
N HIS A 427 -7.81 -1.64 12.11
CA HIS A 427 -7.40 -3.02 12.38
C HIS A 427 -7.43 -3.86 11.10
N ILE A 428 -8.57 -3.87 10.39
CA ILE A 428 -8.72 -4.62 9.14
C ILE A 428 -7.72 -4.15 8.08
N PHE A 429 -7.54 -2.84 7.87
CA PHE A 429 -6.57 -2.36 6.87
C PHE A 429 -5.11 -2.67 7.25
N LYS A 430 -4.74 -2.71 8.53
CA LYS A 430 -3.39 -3.12 8.95
C LYS A 430 -3.07 -4.57 8.60
N HIS A 431 -4.07 -5.46 8.65
CA HIS A 431 -3.88 -6.90 8.48
C HIS A 431 -4.33 -7.47 7.13
N MET A 432 -5.23 -6.81 6.40
CA MET A 432 -5.90 -7.35 5.20
C MET A 432 -5.76 -6.48 3.93
N ALA A 433 -5.23 -5.25 4.02
CA ALA A 433 -5.01 -4.41 2.82
C ALA A 433 -3.97 -4.99 1.84
N HIS A 434 -3.25 -6.04 2.26
CA HIS A 434 -2.23 -6.73 1.49
C HIS A 434 -2.76 -7.82 0.54
N ASP A 435 -3.93 -8.37 0.82
CA ASP A 435 -4.45 -9.59 0.20
C ASP A 435 -5.97 -9.58 -0.11
N LYS A 436 -6.76 -8.68 0.52
CA LYS A 436 -8.20 -8.51 0.27
C LYS A 436 -8.54 -7.22 -0.47
N SER A 437 -9.66 -7.25 -1.19
CA SER A 437 -10.22 -6.07 -1.86
C SER A 437 -10.90 -5.12 -0.86
N PHE A 438 -11.16 -3.87 -1.26
CA PHE A 438 -11.86 -2.88 -0.45
C PHE A 438 -13.23 -3.39 0.03
N MET A 439 -14.00 -4.03 -0.85
CA MET A 439 -15.33 -4.56 -0.53
C MET A 439 -15.25 -5.77 0.42
N GLU A 440 -14.25 -6.63 0.24
CA GLU A 440 -13.96 -7.73 1.16
C GLU A 440 -13.58 -7.18 2.55
N MET A 441 -12.74 -6.14 2.63
CA MET A 441 -12.43 -5.45 3.88
C MET A 441 -13.64 -4.75 4.51
N MET A 442 -14.54 -4.14 3.73
CA MET A 442 -15.78 -3.55 4.27
C MET A 442 -16.65 -4.60 4.95
N LYS A 443 -16.78 -5.80 4.36
CA LYS A 443 -17.50 -6.92 4.96
C LYS A 443 -16.87 -7.38 6.27
N GLU A 444 -15.54 -7.44 6.35
CA GLU A 444 -14.89 -7.79 7.62
C GLU A 444 -15.05 -6.69 8.68
N ILE A 445 -15.14 -5.41 8.30
CA ILE A 445 -15.49 -4.30 9.21
C ILE A 445 -16.95 -4.41 9.70
N ASP A 446 -17.87 -4.95 8.90
CA ASP A 446 -19.26 -5.19 9.33
C ASP A 446 -19.38 -6.42 10.26
N ASN A 447 -18.73 -7.54 9.92
CA ASN A 447 -18.53 -8.71 10.80
C ASN A 447 -17.91 -8.29 12.16
N CYS A 448 -17.01 -7.30 12.11
CA CYS A 448 -16.39 -6.71 13.28
C CYS A 448 -17.42 -5.97 14.16
N LEU A 449 -18.17 -5.03 13.59
CA LEU A 449 -19.05 -4.15 14.37
C LEU A 449 -20.29 -4.85 14.91
N THR A 450 -20.74 -5.92 14.26
CA THR A 450 -21.84 -6.78 14.71
C THR A 450 -21.49 -7.72 15.88
N SER A 451 -20.21 -7.84 16.24
CA SER A 451 -19.75 -8.75 17.30
C SER A 451 -18.78 -8.13 18.31
N ALA A 452 -18.71 -6.79 18.34
CA ALA A 452 -17.69 -6.03 19.06
C ALA A 452 -17.78 -6.17 20.58
N LEU A 453 -16.63 -6.35 21.24
CA LEU A 453 -16.54 -6.37 22.71
C LEU A 453 -16.68 -4.96 23.30
N VAL A 454 -17.67 -4.78 24.16
CA VAL A 454 -17.99 -3.52 24.86
C VAL A 454 -17.74 -3.69 26.36
N PRO A 455 -17.06 -2.73 27.02
CA PRO A 455 -16.92 -2.70 28.48
C PRO A 455 -18.25 -2.87 29.19
N ASP A 456 -18.28 -3.71 30.24
CA ASP A 456 -19.43 -4.01 31.10
C ASP A 456 -20.69 -4.57 30.41
N LYS A 457 -20.66 -4.78 29.07
CA LYS A 457 -21.79 -5.25 28.26
C LYS A 457 -21.48 -6.48 27.39
N GLY A 458 -20.24 -6.97 27.37
CA GLY A 458 -19.86 -8.14 26.58
C GLY A 458 -19.88 -7.86 25.07
N LYS A 459 -20.14 -8.89 24.25
CA LYS A 459 -20.29 -8.69 22.79
C LYS A 459 -21.61 -8.00 22.47
N GLN A 460 -21.58 -7.02 21.58
CA GLN A 460 -22.72 -6.21 21.16
C GLN A 460 -22.65 -5.92 19.65
N ASP A 461 -23.82 -5.78 19.02
CA ASP A 461 -23.93 -5.16 17.69
C ASP A 461 -23.94 -3.64 17.86
N VAL A 462 -22.81 -2.98 17.58
CA VAL A 462 -22.63 -1.54 17.87
C VAL A 462 -22.91 -0.65 16.67
N ALA A 463 -22.71 -1.17 15.45
CA ALA A 463 -22.81 -0.43 14.20
C ALA A 463 -22.82 -1.38 12.98
N ASN A 464 -23.25 -0.86 11.84
CA ASN A 464 -23.12 -1.51 10.52
C ASN A 464 -22.41 -0.59 9.50
N VAL A 465 -21.91 -1.20 8.43
CA VAL A 465 -21.32 -0.53 7.26
C VAL A 465 -22.35 -0.47 6.14
N ILE A 466 -22.85 0.74 5.84
CA ILE A 466 -23.68 0.97 4.66
C ILE A 466 -22.77 1.11 3.44
N ILE A 467 -23.02 0.32 2.40
CA ILE A 467 -22.45 0.54 1.07
C ILE A 467 -23.42 1.44 0.29
N LEU A 468 -22.96 2.65 -0.08
CA LEU A 468 -23.76 3.66 -0.77
C LEU A 468 -23.55 3.64 -2.29
N GLU A 469 -22.34 3.28 -2.74
CA GLU A 469 -21.93 3.08 -4.13
C GLU A 469 -20.76 2.06 -4.12
N HIS A 470 -20.66 1.18 -5.11
CA HIS A 470 -19.43 0.42 -5.39
C HIS A 470 -19.36 0.08 -6.87
N SER A 471 -18.16 -0.03 -7.44
CA SER A 471 -18.04 -0.56 -8.80
C SER A 471 -18.11 -2.09 -8.82
N GLU A 472 -18.57 -2.64 -9.94
CA GLU A 472 -18.60 -4.08 -10.24
C GLU A 472 -17.60 -4.48 -11.34
N GLU A 473 -16.94 -3.51 -11.99
CA GLU A 473 -16.05 -3.81 -13.11
C GLU A 473 -14.73 -4.45 -12.67
N LYS A 474 -14.13 -3.92 -11.60
CA LYS A 474 -12.77 -4.22 -11.12
C LYS A 474 -12.72 -4.22 -9.59
N ASP A 475 -11.99 -5.15 -9.01
CA ASP A 475 -11.67 -5.15 -7.58
C ASP A 475 -10.60 -4.09 -7.24
N LEU A 476 -10.80 -3.42 -6.10
CA LEU A 476 -9.88 -2.41 -5.56
C LEU A 476 -9.00 -3.00 -4.46
N PHE A 477 -7.70 -3.14 -4.71
CA PHE A 477 -6.71 -3.62 -3.74
C PHE A 477 -5.70 -2.52 -3.39
N PHE A 478 -5.22 -2.49 -2.14
CA PHE A 478 -4.34 -1.41 -1.67
C PHE A 478 -2.84 -1.73 -1.78
N PHE A 479 -2.45 -2.98 -2.04
CA PHE A 479 -1.06 -3.42 -2.27
C PHE A 479 0.03 -2.63 -1.47
N PRO A 480 -0.08 -2.54 -0.12
CA PRO A 480 0.85 -1.79 0.73
C PRO A 480 2.29 -2.27 0.52
N GLY A 481 3.22 -1.33 0.36
CA GLY A 481 4.64 -1.63 0.14
C GLY A 481 5.06 -1.87 -1.32
N LEU A 482 4.13 -2.08 -2.25
CA LEU A 482 4.43 -2.21 -3.69
C LEU A 482 4.29 -0.85 -4.40
N THR A 483 5.32 -0.48 -5.17
CA THR A 483 5.39 0.75 -5.99
C THR A 483 6.32 0.55 -7.19
N GLY A 484 5.98 1.13 -8.34
CA GLY A 484 6.81 1.09 -9.56
C GLY A 484 6.82 -0.26 -10.29
N ILE A 485 5.92 -1.19 -9.96
CA ILE A 485 5.72 -2.41 -10.73
C ILE A 485 4.99 -2.04 -12.02
N VAL A 486 5.35 -2.65 -13.15
CA VAL A 486 4.60 -2.49 -14.41
C VAL A 486 3.67 -3.67 -14.55
N THR A 487 2.37 -3.43 -14.45
CA THR A 487 1.33 -4.46 -14.42
C THR A 487 0.42 -4.32 -15.63
N GLY A 488 0.53 -5.26 -16.59
CA GLY A 488 -0.16 -5.15 -17.88
C GLY A 488 0.62 -4.35 -18.94
N TRP A 489 -0.03 -4.08 -20.07
CA TRP A 489 0.53 -3.29 -21.17
C TRP A 489 0.57 -1.79 -20.80
N PRO A 490 1.59 -1.02 -21.20
CA PRO A 490 1.75 0.38 -20.80
C PRO A 490 0.65 1.28 -21.39
N ASP A 491 0.24 2.30 -20.63
CA ASP A 491 -0.77 3.28 -21.08
C ASP A 491 -0.26 4.14 -22.25
N LEU A 492 -0.74 3.78 -23.45
CA LEU A 492 -0.47 4.43 -24.74
C LEU A 492 -0.95 5.89 -24.79
N LYS A 493 -1.82 6.35 -23.87
CA LYS A 493 -2.19 7.78 -23.76
C LYS A 493 -1.00 8.65 -23.35
N SER A 494 -0.01 8.09 -22.66
CA SER A 494 1.25 8.77 -22.39
C SER A 494 2.22 8.59 -23.56
N GLY A 495 2.38 9.65 -24.36
CA GLY A 495 3.13 9.63 -25.62
C GLY A 495 4.45 8.85 -25.53
N GLY A 496 4.58 7.84 -26.40
CA GLY A 496 5.50 6.71 -26.24
C GLY A 496 6.92 7.10 -25.86
N LYS A 497 7.44 6.50 -24.78
CA LYS A 497 8.85 6.65 -24.39
C LYS A 497 9.66 5.52 -25.00
N THR A 498 10.66 5.89 -25.79
CA THR A 498 11.60 4.98 -26.44
C THR A 498 12.17 3.95 -25.45
N VAL A 499 12.23 2.69 -25.89
CA VAL A 499 12.60 1.54 -25.04
C VAL A 499 13.98 1.74 -24.42
N GLN A 500 14.10 1.62 -23.10
CA GLN A 500 15.36 1.72 -22.38
C GLN A 500 15.80 0.34 -21.87
N LYS A 501 17.09 -0.01 -22.00
CA LYS A 501 17.61 -1.35 -21.65
C LYS A 501 17.24 -1.79 -20.22
N LYS A 502 17.22 -0.85 -19.27
CA LYS A 502 16.86 -1.09 -17.86
C LYS A 502 15.41 -1.54 -17.64
N ASN A 503 14.52 -1.36 -18.61
CA ASN A 503 13.11 -1.74 -18.53
C ASN A 503 12.90 -3.22 -18.91
N ILE A 504 13.91 -3.87 -19.50
CA ILE A 504 13.85 -5.28 -19.87
C ILE A 504 14.39 -6.09 -18.69
N LYS A 505 13.49 -6.81 -18.00
CA LYS A 505 13.88 -7.74 -16.93
C LYS A 505 14.72 -8.87 -17.54
N GLN A 506 15.89 -9.12 -16.95
CA GLN A 506 16.61 -10.38 -17.15
C GLN A 506 15.84 -11.49 -16.44
N CYS A 507 15.93 -12.73 -16.93
CA CYS A 507 15.38 -13.88 -16.23
C CYS A 507 16.40 -14.40 -15.20
N SER A 508 15.90 -14.92 -14.07
CA SER A 508 16.74 -15.52 -13.03
C SER A 508 17.16 -16.94 -13.41
N GLY A 509 18.36 -17.35 -12.97
CA GLY A 509 18.81 -18.74 -13.11
C GLY A 509 17.76 -19.73 -12.58
N ASP A 510 17.19 -19.46 -11.40
CA ASP A 510 16.16 -20.28 -10.76
C ASP A 510 14.91 -20.50 -11.65
N PHE A 511 14.47 -19.48 -12.39
CA PHE A 511 13.32 -19.60 -13.29
C PHE A 511 13.67 -20.41 -14.54
N TYR A 512 14.84 -20.13 -15.14
CA TYR A 512 15.34 -20.89 -16.29
C TYR A 512 15.54 -22.38 -15.96
N ASP A 513 16.19 -22.67 -14.83
CA ASP A 513 16.42 -24.02 -14.31
C ASP A 513 15.13 -24.76 -13.99
N LYS A 514 14.12 -24.07 -13.44
CA LYS A 514 12.80 -24.66 -13.20
C LYS A 514 12.11 -25.02 -14.51
N ILE A 515 11.99 -24.05 -15.42
CA ILE A 515 11.26 -24.19 -16.68
C ILE A 515 11.87 -25.25 -17.61
N THR A 516 13.20 -25.36 -17.66
CA THR A 516 13.91 -26.36 -18.47
C THR A 516 13.84 -27.78 -17.90
N LYS A 517 13.55 -27.93 -16.60
CA LYS A 517 13.27 -29.23 -15.95
C LYS A 517 11.80 -29.62 -16.05
N GLU A 518 10.89 -28.67 -15.97
CA GLU A 518 9.43 -28.89 -16.00
C GLU A 518 8.84 -28.96 -17.42
N THR A 519 9.48 -28.35 -18.43
CA THR A 519 8.93 -28.25 -19.79
C THR A 519 9.97 -28.45 -20.88
N THR A 520 9.51 -28.95 -22.03
CA THR A 520 10.31 -29.01 -23.25
C THR A 520 10.43 -27.62 -23.88
N THR A 521 11.65 -27.07 -23.89
CA THR A 521 11.97 -25.74 -24.45
C THR A 521 12.98 -25.80 -25.58
N TYR A 522 12.92 -24.85 -26.51
CA TYR A 522 14.04 -24.62 -27.45
C TYR A 522 15.24 -24.00 -26.71
N SER A 523 16.46 -24.37 -27.09
CA SER A 523 17.65 -23.64 -26.63
C SER A 523 17.73 -22.28 -27.31
N MET A 524 18.24 -21.29 -26.56
CA MET A 524 18.38 -19.88 -26.95
C MET A 524 19.73 -19.32 -26.46
N THR A 525 20.74 -20.20 -26.32
CA THR A 525 22.05 -19.94 -25.70
C THR A 525 23.14 -19.51 -26.68
N GLY A 526 22.83 -19.39 -27.97
CA GLY A 526 23.75 -18.97 -29.02
C GLY A 526 24.21 -17.51 -28.90
N VAL A 527 25.33 -17.20 -29.56
CA VAL A 527 26.04 -15.90 -29.47
C VAL A 527 25.14 -14.71 -29.87
N LYS A 528 24.17 -14.93 -30.77
CA LYS A 528 23.04 -14.02 -31.02
C LYS A 528 21.74 -14.81 -30.87
N ARG A 529 20.78 -14.26 -30.12
CA ARG A 529 19.51 -14.95 -29.74
C ARG A 529 18.65 -15.32 -30.95
N GLY A 530 18.76 -14.56 -32.02
CA GLY A 530 18.09 -14.81 -33.29
C GLY A 530 18.31 -13.69 -34.28
N GLN A 531 17.79 -13.87 -35.49
CA GLN A 531 17.60 -12.79 -36.45
C GLN A 531 16.22 -12.16 -36.23
N PHE A 532 16.17 -10.86 -35.98
CA PHE A 532 14.98 -10.04 -36.15
C PHE A 532 14.99 -9.41 -37.55
N ILE A 533 13.83 -9.42 -38.20
CA ILE A 533 13.58 -8.80 -39.51
C ILE A 533 12.34 -7.91 -39.34
N LEU A 534 12.44 -6.66 -39.76
CA LEU A 534 11.34 -5.70 -39.75
C LEU A 534 11.04 -5.26 -41.17
N ILE A 535 9.79 -5.41 -41.62
CA ILE A 535 9.36 -4.92 -42.92
C ILE A 535 8.19 -3.96 -42.69
N SER A 536 8.37 -2.70 -43.08
CA SER A 536 7.46 -1.60 -42.74
C SER A 536 6.91 -0.92 -43.98
N ASN A 537 5.70 -1.31 -44.39
CA ASN A 537 4.93 -0.70 -45.47
C ASN A 537 3.72 0.03 -44.85
N THR A 538 3.98 1.20 -44.24
CA THR A 538 2.93 2.01 -43.60
C THR A 538 2.58 3.26 -44.42
N GLN A 539 3.37 3.60 -45.44
CA GLN A 539 3.15 4.76 -46.31
C GLN A 539 2.41 4.37 -47.60
N CYS A 540 1.44 3.46 -47.50
CA CYS A 540 0.71 2.91 -48.64
C CYS A 540 -0.21 3.97 -49.26
N LYS A 541 0.11 4.40 -50.49
CA LYS A 541 -0.60 5.48 -51.16
C LYS A 541 -2.03 5.05 -51.54
N PRO A 542 -3.08 5.80 -51.16
CA PRO A 542 -4.43 5.49 -51.60
C PRO A 542 -4.55 5.74 -53.10
N GLN A 543 -4.83 4.69 -53.89
CA GLN A 543 -5.00 4.80 -55.34
C GLN A 543 -6.26 5.61 -55.76
N SER A 544 -7.15 5.96 -54.82
CA SER A 544 -8.34 6.78 -55.09
C SER A 544 -8.66 7.78 -53.96
N SER A 545 -8.67 9.06 -54.35
CA SER A 545 -9.52 10.13 -53.82
C SER A 545 -9.76 10.24 -52.30
N LYS A 546 -8.82 10.86 -51.57
CA LYS A 546 -9.09 12.05 -50.74
C LYS A 546 -7.80 12.74 -50.30
N THR A 547 -7.85 14.07 -50.20
CA THR A 547 -6.73 14.90 -49.77
C THR A 547 -6.56 14.80 -48.25
N ILE A 548 -5.78 13.82 -47.79
CA ILE A 548 -5.22 13.82 -46.43
C ILE A 548 -4.38 15.09 -46.28
N SER A 549 -4.47 15.79 -45.14
CA SER A 549 -3.66 17.00 -44.95
C SER A 549 -2.19 16.63 -44.77
N LYS A 550 -1.29 17.47 -45.28
CA LYS A 550 0.16 17.23 -45.15
C LYS A 550 0.60 17.07 -43.68
N GLU A 551 -0.09 17.72 -42.74
CA GLU A 551 0.17 17.52 -41.32
C GLU A 551 -0.20 16.12 -40.80
N GLU A 552 -1.24 15.49 -41.35
CA GLU A 552 -1.63 14.13 -40.98
C GLU A 552 -0.64 13.10 -41.54
N GLU A 553 -0.23 13.26 -42.80
CA GLU A 553 0.85 12.48 -43.42
C GLU A 553 2.16 12.60 -42.60
N ASP A 554 2.56 13.83 -42.23
CA ASP A 554 3.72 14.07 -41.36
C ASP A 554 3.50 13.56 -39.92
N LYS A 555 2.26 13.38 -39.43
CA LYS A 555 1.98 12.76 -38.10
C LYS A 555 2.10 11.24 -38.17
N GLU A 556 1.45 10.58 -39.13
CA GLU A 556 1.52 9.12 -39.32
C GLU A 556 2.95 8.65 -39.58
N LYS A 557 3.72 9.40 -40.39
CA LYS A 557 5.15 9.14 -40.61
C LYS A 557 5.97 9.16 -39.32
N ARG A 558 5.76 10.15 -38.45
CA ARG A 558 6.43 10.25 -37.14
C ARG A 558 6.08 9.09 -36.20
N TYR A 559 4.82 8.63 -36.19
CA TYR A 559 4.44 7.45 -35.41
C TYR A 559 5.07 6.16 -35.96
N SER A 560 5.03 5.97 -37.27
CA SER A 560 5.68 4.86 -37.96
C SER A 560 7.19 4.79 -37.68
N ASP A 561 7.92 5.92 -37.80
CA ASP A 561 9.35 5.99 -37.51
C ASP A 561 9.67 5.75 -36.02
N PHE A 562 8.78 6.18 -35.10
CA PHE A 562 8.89 5.87 -33.68
C PHE A 562 8.73 4.37 -33.38
N ASP A 563 7.74 3.71 -33.98
CA ASP A 563 7.50 2.26 -33.84
C ASP A 563 8.71 1.46 -34.41
N LYS A 564 9.15 1.79 -35.63
CA LYS A 564 10.34 1.20 -36.27
C LYS A 564 11.59 1.27 -35.37
N SER A 565 11.83 2.43 -34.76
CA SER A 565 12.97 2.64 -33.88
C SER A 565 12.83 1.85 -32.56
N SER A 566 11.69 1.98 -31.89
CA SER A 566 11.42 1.37 -30.58
C SER A 566 11.43 -0.15 -30.61
N ILE A 567 10.88 -0.77 -31.67
CA ILE A 567 10.82 -2.23 -31.79
C ILE A 567 12.20 -2.82 -32.13
N ASN A 568 12.96 -2.19 -33.03
CA ASN A 568 14.36 -2.60 -33.25
C ASN A 568 15.18 -2.49 -31.97
N GLN A 569 15.02 -1.40 -31.20
CA GLN A 569 15.72 -1.21 -29.93
C GLN A 569 15.34 -2.26 -28.88
N LEU A 570 14.07 -2.68 -28.82
CA LEU A 570 13.62 -3.80 -27.99
C LEU A 570 14.33 -5.11 -28.37
N PHE A 571 14.24 -5.53 -29.63
CA PHE A 571 14.84 -6.80 -30.08
C PHE A 571 16.36 -6.80 -29.93
N LYS A 572 17.03 -5.68 -30.22
CA LYS A 572 18.47 -5.49 -30.00
C LYS A 572 18.86 -5.64 -28.52
N TYR A 573 18.06 -5.11 -27.60
CA TYR A 573 18.29 -5.31 -26.16
C TYR A 573 17.93 -6.72 -25.66
N MET A 574 17.03 -7.43 -26.35
CA MET A 574 16.79 -8.86 -26.16
C MET A 574 17.89 -9.74 -26.79
N GLY A 575 18.94 -9.17 -27.38
CA GLY A 575 20.08 -9.91 -27.93
C GLY A 575 19.85 -10.50 -29.33
N TYR A 576 18.84 -10.00 -30.06
CA TYR A 576 18.66 -10.33 -31.47
C TYR A 576 19.55 -9.45 -32.36
N ASP A 577 19.89 -9.98 -33.54
CA ASP A 577 20.38 -9.20 -34.65
C ASP A 577 19.24 -8.41 -35.30
N THR A 578 19.48 -7.15 -35.68
CA THR A 578 18.46 -6.24 -36.23
C THR A 578 18.77 -5.75 -37.64
N ASP A 579 19.80 -6.31 -38.29
CA ASP A 579 20.38 -5.80 -39.55
C ASP A 579 19.58 -6.30 -40.78
N GLY A 580 18.25 -6.32 -40.61
CA GLY A 580 17.24 -6.77 -41.57
C GLY A 580 16.01 -5.86 -41.64
N THR A 581 16.09 -4.60 -41.19
CA THR A 581 14.99 -3.63 -41.36
C THR A 581 14.86 -3.20 -42.83
N GLN A 582 13.65 -3.21 -43.37
CA GLN A 582 13.25 -2.71 -44.68
C GLN A 582 12.00 -1.82 -44.56
N VAL A 583 11.86 -0.87 -45.47
CA VAL A 583 10.77 0.13 -45.48
C VAL A 583 10.25 0.28 -46.92
N ASP A 584 8.93 0.42 -47.05
CA ASP A 584 8.17 0.70 -48.27
C ASP A 584 8.61 -0.12 -49.50
N LYS A 585 8.38 -1.43 -49.42
CA LYS A 585 8.74 -2.42 -50.44
C LYS A 585 7.53 -2.97 -51.19
N THR A 586 7.72 -3.36 -52.45
CA THR A 586 6.73 -4.17 -53.20
C THR A 586 6.72 -5.62 -52.72
N ASN A 587 5.67 -6.37 -53.11
CA ASN A 587 5.56 -7.82 -52.94
C ASN A 587 6.84 -8.55 -53.38
N GLU A 588 7.35 -8.29 -54.59
CA GLU A 588 8.54 -8.97 -55.11
C GLU A 588 9.85 -8.45 -54.49
N GLU A 589 9.96 -7.16 -54.18
CA GLU A 589 11.12 -6.62 -53.44
C GLU A 589 11.24 -7.26 -52.04
N MET A 590 10.12 -7.51 -51.34
CA MET A 590 10.09 -8.22 -50.06
C MET A 590 10.50 -9.69 -50.22
N LYS A 591 9.96 -10.38 -51.24
CA LYS A 591 10.30 -11.78 -51.53
C LYS A 591 11.77 -11.93 -51.86
N GLU A 592 12.34 -11.06 -52.70
CA GLU A 592 13.76 -11.08 -53.07
C GLU A 592 14.64 -10.77 -51.87
N PHE A 593 14.32 -9.75 -51.07
CA PHE A 593 15.04 -9.43 -49.84
C PHE A 593 15.09 -10.62 -48.87
N LEU A 594 13.96 -11.29 -48.62
CA LEU A 594 13.90 -12.46 -47.74
C LEU A 594 14.67 -13.66 -48.32
N LYS A 595 14.52 -13.95 -49.62
CA LYS A 595 15.29 -15.00 -50.31
C LYS A 595 16.79 -14.75 -50.17
N ARG A 596 17.25 -13.52 -50.44
CA ARG A 596 18.66 -13.14 -50.31
C ARG A 596 19.16 -13.24 -48.88
N LYS A 597 18.41 -12.72 -47.90
CA LYS A 597 18.79 -12.78 -46.48
C LYS A 597 18.86 -14.21 -45.93
N PHE A 598 17.97 -15.10 -46.36
CA PHE A 598 18.06 -16.51 -45.96
C PHE A 598 19.17 -17.26 -46.68
N SER A 599 19.52 -16.91 -47.93
CA SER A 599 20.74 -17.41 -48.58
C SER A 599 22.02 -16.91 -47.90
N GLU A 600 22.08 -15.65 -47.46
CA GLU A 600 23.19 -15.10 -46.66
C GLU A 600 23.38 -15.87 -45.33
N ILE A 601 22.27 -16.29 -44.69
CA ILE A 601 22.29 -17.05 -43.44
C ILE A 601 22.64 -18.52 -43.67
N ASP A 602 22.05 -19.18 -44.68
CA ASP A 602 22.29 -20.60 -45.00
C ASP A 602 23.72 -20.87 -45.51
N ASN A 603 24.38 -19.86 -46.11
CA ASN A 603 25.76 -19.95 -46.59
C ASN A 603 26.80 -19.61 -45.51
N ASN A 604 26.39 -19.16 -44.32
CA ASN A 604 27.32 -18.88 -43.22
C ASN A 604 27.67 -20.18 -42.48
N THR A 605 28.96 -20.55 -42.47
CA THR A 605 29.46 -21.80 -41.90
C THR A 605 29.45 -21.84 -40.36
N SER A 606 29.17 -20.72 -39.68
CA SER A 606 29.00 -20.68 -38.22
C SER A 606 27.50 -20.62 -37.85
N PRO A 607 27.00 -21.45 -36.93
CA PRO A 607 25.59 -21.47 -36.54
C PRO A 607 25.21 -20.21 -35.72
N MET A 608 24.89 -19.14 -36.44
CA MET A 608 24.84 -17.77 -35.92
C MET A 608 23.59 -17.41 -35.08
N TYR A 609 22.47 -18.13 -35.28
CA TYR A 609 21.16 -17.79 -34.73
C TYR A 609 20.37 -19.00 -34.25
N ASP A 610 19.73 -18.87 -33.08
CA ASP A 610 18.83 -19.88 -32.52
C ASP A 610 17.35 -19.69 -32.91
N SER A 611 16.94 -18.46 -33.26
CA SER A 611 15.55 -18.17 -33.64
C SER A 611 15.43 -17.18 -34.80
N LEU A 612 14.25 -17.12 -35.40
CA LEU A 612 13.85 -16.14 -36.40
C LEU A 612 12.58 -15.42 -35.95
N VAL A 613 12.59 -14.09 -35.96
CA VAL A 613 11.39 -13.26 -35.74
C VAL A 613 11.25 -12.30 -36.91
N ILE A 614 10.08 -12.29 -37.55
CA ILE A 614 9.74 -11.33 -38.62
C ILE A 614 8.52 -10.54 -38.19
N LEU A 615 8.61 -9.21 -38.22
CA LEU A 615 7.48 -8.30 -38.03
C LEU A 615 7.16 -7.59 -39.34
N PHE A 616 5.90 -7.69 -39.77
CA PHE A 616 5.31 -6.86 -40.81
C PHE A 616 4.50 -5.74 -40.15
N LEU A 617 4.93 -4.49 -40.32
CA LEU A 617 4.12 -3.29 -40.08
C LEU A 617 3.46 -2.92 -41.40
N SER A 618 2.14 -2.98 -41.49
CA SER A 618 1.41 -2.81 -42.75
C SER A 618 0.16 -1.96 -42.58
N GLY A 619 -0.06 -0.99 -43.47
CA GLY A 619 -1.23 -0.10 -43.42
C GLY A 619 -2.04 -0.11 -44.71
N LYS A 620 -3.37 -0.05 -44.59
CA LYS A 620 -4.26 0.28 -45.72
C LYS A 620 -5.48 0.99 -45.16
N TYR A 621 -5.97 2.02 -45.86
CA TYR A 621 -7.13 2.83 -45.44
C TYR A 621 -8.34 1.95 -45.09
N GLU A 622 -8.56 0.90 -45.90
CA GLU A 622 -9.44 -0.24 -45.59
C GLU A 622 -8.62 -1.54 -45.65
N SER A 623 -8.04 -1.92 -44.51
CA SER A 623 -7.28 -3.16 -44.30
C SER A 623 -8.13 -4.26 -43.64
N SER A 624 -8.02 -5.52 -44.08
CA SER A 624 -8.42 -6.64 -43.23
C SER A 624 -7.36 -6.87 -42.14
N THR A 625 -7.78 -7.19 -40.91
CA THR A 625 -6.91 -7.20 -39.71
C THR A 625 -5.87 -8.33 -39.66
N THR A 626 -5.66 -9.05 -40.77
CA THR A 626 -4.71 -10.18 -40.81
C THR A 626 -3.76 -10.13 -42.01
N GLU A 627 -3.98 -9.26 -42.98
CA GLU A 627 -3.25 -9.25 -44.26
C GLU A 627 -1.92 -8.52 -44.17
N ILE A 628 -1.04 -8.81 -45.12
CA ILE A 628 0.19 -8.07 -45.35
C ILE A 628 -0.03 -7.34 -46.68
N TYR A 629 0.11 -6.01 -46.66
CA TYR A 629 0.09 -5.18 -47.85
C TYR A 629 1.51 -4.69 -48.19
N ASP A 630 1.77 -4.53 -49.48
CA ASP A 630 2.97 -3.88 -49.99
C ASP A 630 2.82 -2.36 -50.08
N ARG A 631 3.89 -1.65 -50.45
CA ARG A 631 3.90 -0.16 -50.53
C ARG A 631 2.84 0.41 -51.48
N ASP A 632 2.44 -0.37 -52.49
CA ASP A 632 1.52 0.05 -53.55
C ASP A 632 0.05 -0.30 -53.18
N GLY A 633 -0.13 -0.93 -52.00
CA GLY A 633 -1.41 -1.28 -51.39
C GLY A 633 -1.87 -2.70 -51.70
N GLU A 634 -1.07 -3.51 -52.40
CA GLU A 634 -1.46 -4.82 -52.90
C GLU A 634 -1.21 -5.94 -51.88
N ASN A 635 -2.02 -7.01 -51.97
CA ASN A 635 -1.92 -8.13 -51.03
C ASN A 635 -0.65 -8.95 -51.28
N VAL A 636 0.15 -9.13 -50.23
CA VAL A 636 1.32 -10.02 -50.22
C VAL A 636 0.86 -11.41 -49.81
N PRO A 637 0.90 -12.43 -50.71
CA PRO A 637 0.39 -13.74 -50.38
C PRO A 637 1.22 -14.37 -49.26
N LYS A 638 0.58 -14.57 -48.09
CA LYS A 638 1.20 -15.19 -46.91
C LYS A 638 1.87 -16.54 -47.26
N LYS A 639 1.28 -17.30 -48.18
CA LYS A 639 1.81 -18.58 -48.67
C LYS A 639 3.27 -18.44 -49.15
N ASP A 640 3.54 -17.48 -50.02
CA ASP A 640 4.85 -17.26 -50.65
C ASP A 640 5.91 -16.92 -49.59
N ILE A 641 5.57 -16.00 -48.66
CA ILE A 641 6.42 -15.64 -47.52
C ILE A 641 6.74 -16.87 -46.66
N LEU A 642 5.76 -17.74 -46.43
CA LEU A 642 5.93 -18.97 -45.66
C LEU A 642 6.73 -20.05 -46.40
N GLU A 643 6.69 -20.09 -47.72
CA GLU A 643 7.54 -20.99 -48.52
C GLU A 643 9.00 -20.51 -48.53
N ILE A 644 9.24 -19.20 -48.59
CA ILE A 644 10.58 -18.60 -48.43
C ILE A 644 11.14 -18.83 -47.01
N ILE A 645 10.32 -18.74 -45.97
CA ILE A 645 10.73 -19.05 -44.58
C ILE A 645 10.98 -20.56 -44.37
N LYS A 646 10.32 -21.44 -45.13
CA LYS A 646 10.51 -22.90 -45.05
C LYS A 646 11.74 -23.40 -45.82
N SER A 647 12.18 -22.69 -46.86
CA SER A 647 13.36 -23.09 -47.65
C SER A 647 14.69 -22.86 -46.94
N CYS A 648 14.75 -21.91 -45.99
CA CYS A 648 15.91 -21.66 -45.15
C CYS A 648 16.26 -22.88 -44.28
N LYS A 649 17.43 -23.48 -44.55
CA LYS A 649 17.95 -24.68 -43.89
C LYS A 649 18.38 -24.40 -42.46
N HIS A 650 19.04 -23.26 -42.19
CA HIS A 650 19.60 -22.89 -40.89
C HIS A 650 18.55 -22.82 -39.77
N PHE A 651 17.31 -22.44 -40.11
CA PHE A 651 16.20 -22.42 -39.17
C PHE A 651 15.39 -23.73 -39.12
N LYS A 652 15.77 -24.81 -39.83
CA LYS A 652 15.11 -26.12 -39.68
C LYS A 652 15.25 -26.62 -38.24
N GLY A 653 14.13 -27.03 -37.63
CA GLY A 653 14.06 -27.41 -36.21
C GLY A 653 14.06 -26.24 -35.20
N LYS A 654 14.34 -25.01 -35.62
CA LYS A 654 14.40 -23.81 -34.75
C LYS A 654 13.07 -23.03 -34.68
N PRO A 655 12.80 -22.31 -33.57
CA PRO A 655 11.60 -21.48 -33.42
C PRO A 655 11.57 -20.33 -34.43
N LYS A 656 10.38 -20.07 -34.96
CA LYS A 656 10.08 -19.00 -35.93
C LYS A 656 8.81 -18.29 -35.51
N VAL A 657 8.85 -16.97 -35.45
CA VAL A 657 7.68 -16.14 -35.14
C VAL A 657 7.45 -15.17 -36.31
N VAL A 658 6.22 -15.12 -36.82
CA VAL A 658 5.79 -14.09 -37.76
C VAL A 658 4.71 -13.28 -37.08
N ILE A 659 4.92 -11.97 -36.99
CA ILE A 659 4.01 -11.00 -36.39
C ILE A 659 3.52 -10.08 -37.51
N ILE A 660 2.22 -9.78 -37.54
CA ILE A 660 1.61 -8.85 -38.49
C ILE A 660 0.83 -7.83 -37.69
N GLN A 661 1.14 -6.56 -37.88
CA GLN A 661 0.45 -5.44 -37.26
C GLN A 661 -0.18 -4.60 -38.37
N THR A 662 -1.52 -4.60 -38.40
CA THR A 662 -2.31 -3.89 -39.40
C THR A 662 -2.80 -2.56 -38.84
N TYR A 663 -2.42 -1.46 -39.48
CA TYR A 663 -2.90 -0.11 -39.15
C TYR A 663 -4.11 0.24 -40.03
N SER A 664 -5.22 0.61 -39.38
CA SER A 664 -6.41 1.18 -40.01
C SER A 664 -6.82 2.47 -39.31
N VAL A 665 -7.27 3.46 -40.08
CA VAL A 665 -7.66 4.79 -39.60
C VAL A 665 -8.87 4.73 -38.63
N LYS A 666 -9.63 3.63 -38.62
CA LYS A 666 -10.75 3.39 -37.68
C LYS A 666 -10.35 2.64 -36.40
N GLY A 667 -9.08 2.27 -36.23
CA GLY A 667 -8.56 1.61 -35.02
C GLY A 667 -7.54 0.52 -35.35
N GLY A 668 -6.38 0.56 -34.70
CA GLY A 668 -5.34 -0.47 -34.84
C GLY A 668 -5.76 -1.81 -34.24
N SER A 669 -5.42 -2.91 -34.92
CA SER A 669 -5.66 -4.29 -34.46
C SER A 669 -4.38 -5.11 -34.53
N PHE A 670 -4.10 -5.89 -33.48
CA PHE A 670 -2.94 -6.78 -33.40
C PHE A 670 -3.37 -8.23 -33.63
N VAL A 671 -2.73 -8.94 -34.57
CA VAL A 671 -2.98 -10.38 -34.81
C VAL A 671 -1.66 -11.15 -34.88
N ILE A 672 -1.37 -11.91 -33.83
CA ILE A 672 -0.23 -12.83 -33.80
C ILE A 672 -0.60 -14.10 -34.58
N ILE A 673 -0.19 -14.19 -35.85
CA ILE A 673 -0.35 -15.41 -36.64
C ILE A 673 0.74 -16.42 -36.26
N GLN A 674 0.54 -17.11 -35.14
CA GLN A 674 1.36 -18.26 -34.79
C GLN A 674 1.17 -19.35 -35.85
N LEU A 675 2.26 -19.73 -36.52
CA LEU A 675 2.20 -20.72 -37.59
C LEU A 675 1.83 -22.10 -37.03
N LYS A 676 0.82 -22.73 -37.66
CA LYS A 676 0.27 -24.02 -37.24
C LYS A 676 1.39 -25.05 -37.03
N ARG A 677 1.33 -25.72 -35.87
CA ARG A 677 2.20 -26.84 -35.48
C ARG A 677 2.44 -27.80 -36.65
N ILE A 678 3.66 -27.80 -37.18
CA ILE A 678 4.29 -29.07 -37.55
C ILE A 678 4.61 -29.75 -36.20
N GLN A 679 4.16 -30.99 -36.01
CA GLN A 679 4.02 -31.60 -34.69
C GLN A 679 5.35 -31.70 -33.91
N TYR A 680 5.57 -30.83 -32.93
CA TYR A 680 6.21 -31.16 -31.64
C TYR A 680 5.70 -30.19 -30.54
N LYS A 681 5.67 -30.66 -29.27
CA LYS A 681 5.36 -29.84 -28.10
C LYS A 681 6.63 -29.14 -27.60
N TYR A 682 6.75 -27.84 -27.85
CA TYR A 682 7.79 -27.01 -27.25
C TYR A 682 7.22 -25.63 -26.88
N ASN A 683 7.53 -25.15 -25.68
CA ASN A 683 7.28 -23.76 -25.26
C ASN A 683 8.55 -22.91 -25.49
N ILE A 684 8.38 -21.58 -25.51
CA ILE A 684 9.50 -20.63 -25.61
C ILE A 684 9.50 -19.78 -24.34
N PHE A 685 10.59 -19.86 -23.59
CA PHE A 685 10.88 -19.03 -22.43
C PHE A 685 12.32 -18.50 -22.52
N PHE A 686 12.62 -17.42 -21.81
CA PHE A 686 13.83 -16.63 -22.03
C PHE A 686 14.75 -16.65 -20.82
N GLN A 687 16.05 -16.43 -21.06
CA GLN A 687 17.06 -16.04 -20.07
C GLN A 687 17.36 -14.52 -20.21
#